data_AF-A0A9W9M6Y5-F1
#
_entry.id   AF-A0A9W9M6Y5-F1
#
_cell.length_a   1.000
_cell.length_b   1.000
_cell.length_c   1.000
_cell.angle_alpha   90.00
_cell.angle_beta   90.00
_cell.angle_gamma   90.00
#
_symmetry.space_group_name_H-M   'P 1'
#
loop_
_entity.id
_entity.type
_entity.pdbx_description
1 polymer ?
#
loop_
_entity_poly.entity_id
_entity_poly.type
_entity_poly.pdbx_seq_one_letter_code
_entity_poly.pdbx_strand_id
1 'polypeptide(L)'
;MDDKHTPSSVGDIEAEVPVSVPEIIAPLSVRVDRNSIDHTHTAVHHHHPEPLLQHSHLSHGVPASMETIQPSALTVESAEEAPPGSVRLGPSEFAITLPMDSRVKDDYEKVLTGAASSMREFFLSFSPTSQVSEIERAQLLPKMHEVTARFNNVSTHPDLNIPQHCQYNDSELEQEASWAEYSSAKFLFLKYWIQLASTHDLHVILEIRGEMKQKILERYLLGKGFNYTKPRTELGDSVEVSMAKGPLSFGIHGNDGVQELFKSPSAIFALDTAFDPRSPSVQHIRTTYTRNGSLLPVIWFLVANSCEHIGRCLPNLTESERLRLLLQETAYLHDDVGDLQDDALGVYEDVGEILGYLSDSLASWPLPSIEPLHFISQEELDSSDPSSDEPMPAAPKRSLDDDGDDYTTKRARVHIPDTSQLTDSTKAPSQTLDRDLQSLEKNLILMKNAHAAEKDQLQNELIETRARLQEVQKALGEVQHRYESRTKDLHKTRQDCERLIEGKASLEQRVETQRENLSKIKDERTKLKQELEEARQELKNGGGTLAELETAREEIRRLTKENASLERKAEYSQNQAEYVREQYQTASTVAAQAGNEARQLREENEALMKKVEGNAVRLREINKKNDEARHIARIEELEIILAVRDEVLRKKEEELRDIRKNRPSTRSTSTQPRSPKWAGSRPTSPGVNHNGNGNGLAGRGSALRYSSEMPF
;
A
#
# COMPACT_ATOMS: atom_id res chain seq x y z
N MET A 1 12.51 61.48 -25.21
CA MET A 1 12.84 61.65 -26.63
C MET A 1 13.93 60.66 -26.95
N ASP A 2 13.50 59.66 -27.72
CA ASP A 2 14.22 58.82 -28.69
C ASP A 2 15.41 57.96 -28.24
N ASP A 3 15.68 56.77 -28.78
CA ASP A 3 14.94 55.60 -29.28
C ASP A 3 16.07 54.62 -29.71
N LYS A 4 16.07 53.39 -29.18
CA LYS A 4 16.67 52.13 -29.71
C LYS A 4 18.21 52.09 -30.00
N HIS A 5 18.94 50.97 -30.08
CA HIS A 5 18.70 49.56 -30.40
C HIS A 5 19.76 48.65 -29.72
N THR A 6 19.35 47.46 -29.30
CA THR A 6 20.16 46.26 -29.01
C THR A 6 20.69 45.62 -30.31
N PRO A 7 21.88 44.99 -30.32
CA PRO A 7 22.30 44.12 -31.41
C PRO A 7 21.96 42.65 -31.12
N SER A 8 21.24 42.07 -32.08
CA SER A 8 20.99 40.64 -32.27
C SER A 8 22.23 39.97 -32.91
N SER A 9 22.52 38.72 -32.52
CA SER A 9 23.35 37.81 -33.33
C SER A 9 22.63 36.48 -33.45
N VAL A 10 22.14 36.23 -34.66
CA VAL A 10 21.62 34.97 -35.18
C VAL A 10 22.81 34.12 -35.63
N GLY A 11 22.78 32.82 -35.30
CA GLY A 11 23.68 31.80 -35.82
C GLY A 11 22.92 30.48 -35.91
N ASP A 12 22.75 30.02 -37.14
CA ASP A 12 21.95 28.88 -37.59
C ASP A 12 22.32 27.54 -36.95
N ILE A 13 21.30 26.76 -36.54
CA ILE A 13 21.37 25.29 -36.57
C ILE A 13 20.02 24.79 -37.11
N GLU A 14 20.10 24.06 -38.22
CA GLU A 14 19.01 23.47 -38.98
C GLU A 14 18.29 22.36 -38.19
N ALA A 15 17.00 22.19 -38.49
CA ALA A 15 16.15 21.15 -37.93
C ALA A 15 16.36 19.83 -38.68
N GLU A 16 16.86 18.80 -37.98
CA GLU A 16 16.91 17.44 -38.50
C GLU A 16 15.53 16.76 -38.42
N VAL A 17 15.18 16.13 -39.55
CA VAL A 17 13.94 15.39 -39.82
C VAL A 17 13.95 14.05 -39.05
N PRO A 18 12.81 13.59 -38.47
CA PRO A 18 12.77 12.36 -37.71
C PRO A 18 12.90 11.12 -38.60
N VAL A 19 13.89 10.27 -38.26
CA VAL A 19 14.09 8.94 -38.84
C VAL A 19 12.97 8.00 -38.38
N SER A 20 12.21 7.47 -39.34
CA SER A 20 11.21 6.43 -39.12
C SER A 20 11.89 5.08 -38.85
N VAL A 21 11.63 4.47 -37.70
CA VAL A 21 12.05 3.10 -37.38
C VAL A 21 10.81 2.18 -37.40
N PRO A 22 10.85 1.05 -38.13
CA PRO A 22 9.69 0.19 -38.31
C PRO A 22 9.36 -0.69 -37.10
N GLU A 23 8.06 -0.77 -36.84
CA GLU A 23 7.34 -1.61 -35.91
C GLU A 23 7.33 -3.08 -36.37
N ILE A 24 8.11 -3.95 -35.71
CA ILE A 24 7.90 -5.41 -35.73
C ILE A 24 8.28 -5.99 -34.36
N ILE A 25 7.31 -6.06 -33.45
CA ILE A 25 7.42 -6.86 -32.21
C ILE A 25 6.82 -8.24 -32.51
N ALA A 26 7.66 -9.27 -32.52
CA ALA A 26 7.20 -10.66 -32.54
C ALA A 26 6.72 -11.06 -31.13
N PRO A 27 5.58 -11.76 -31.00
CA PRO A 27 5.04 -12.17 -29.70
C PRO A 27 5.86 -13.32 -29.10
N LEU A 28 6.31 -13.15 -27.86
CA LEU A 28 6.96 -14.20 -27.07
C LEU A 28 5.93 -15.26 -26.66
N SER A 29 6.19 -16.50 -27.05
CA SER A 29 5.34 -17.66 -26.78
C SER A 29 5.36 -18.03 -25.28
N VAL A 30 4.20 -18.01 -24.65
CA VAL A 30 3.97 -18.60 -23.32
C VAL A 30 4.00 -20.12 -23.47
N ARG A 31 5.00 -20.78 -22.89
CA ARG A 31 4.98 -22.23 -22.69
C ARG A 31 4.07 -22.54 -21.49
N VAL A 32 2.96 -23.21 -21.77
CA VAL A 32 2.05 -23.77 -20.77
C VAL A 32 2.67 -25.05 -20.23
N ASP A 33 3.29 -25.00 -19.05
CA ASP A 33 3.57 -26.20 -18.27
C ASP A 33 2.37 -26.51 -17.38
N ARG A 34 1.70 -27.59 -17.77
CA ARG A 34 0.56 -28.20 -17.11
C ARG A 34 1.10 -29.12 -16.01
N ASN A 35 0.85 -28.80 -14.75
CA ASN A 35 0.78 -29.80 -13.67
C ASN A 35 -0.21 -29.33 -12.59
N SER A 36 -1.19 -30.21 -12.36
CA SER A 36 -2.26 -30.14 -11.39
C SER A 36 -1.83 -30.93 -10.15
N ILE A 37 -2.25 -30.50 -8.94
CA ILE A 37 -2.97 -31.32 -7.93
C ILE A 37 -2.95 -30.64 -6.54
N ASP A 38 -4.18 -30.44 -6.06
CA ASP A 38 -4.78 -30.57 -4.73
C ASP A 38 -4.44 -29.65 -3.54
N HIS A 39 -5.43 -28.80 -3.22
CA HIS A 39 -5.73 -28.33 -1.87
C HIS A 39 -6.82 -29.21 -1.25
N THR A 40 -6.54 -29.77 -0.07
CA THR A 40 -7.54 -30.33 0.83
C THR A 40 -8.16 -29.20 1.67
N HIS A 41 -9.46 -28.94 1.49
CA HIS A 41 -10.26 -28.14 2.42
C HIS A 41 -10.96 -29.05 3.43
N THR A 42 -10.77 -28.74 4.72
CA THR A 42 -11.61 -29.22 5.82
C THR A 42 -12.68 -28.16 6.07
N ALA A 43 -13.94 -28.48 5.76
CA ALA A 43 -15.10 -27.65 6.09
C ALA A 43 -15.71 -28.15 7.41
N VAL A 44 -15.97 -27.23 8.35
CA VAL A 44 -16.79 -27.46 9.53
C VAL A 44 -18.01 -26.54 9.42
N HIS A 45 -19.18 -27.17 9.56
CA HIS A 45 -20.52 -26.59 9.50
C HIS A 45 -20.80 -25.57 10.61
N HIS A 46 -21.49 -24.47 10.26
CA HIS A 46 -22.40 -23.81 11.18
C HIS A 46 -23.82 -23.80 10.60
N HIS A 47 -24.74 -24.40 11.35
CA HIS A 47 -26.18 -24.33 11.17
C HIS A 47 -26.72 -23.07 11.84
N HIS A 48 -27.58 -22.33 11.16
CA HIS A 48 -28.59 -21.50 11.81
C HIS A 48 -29.96 -21.75 11.15
N PRO A 49 -31.03 -21.98 11.93
CA PRO A 49 -32.38 -22.14 11.41
C PRO A 49 -33.10 -20.80 11.29
N GLU A 50 -33.68 -20.58 10.12
CA GLU A 50 -34.72 -19.59 9.82
C GLU A 50 -36.02 -19.90 10.60
N PRO A 51 -36.88 -18.90 10.84
CA PRO A 51 -38.29 -19.13 10.60
C PRO A 51 -38.93 -18.06 9.71
N LEU A 52 -39.53 -18.58 8.64
CA LEU A 52 -40.62 -18.07 7.83
C LEU A 52 -41.62 -17.16 8.56
N LEU A 53 -42.09 -16.11 7.89
CA LEU A 53 -43.54 -15.87 7.65
C LEU A 53 -43.79 -14.99 6.42
N GLN A 54 -44.89 -15.33 5.74
CA GLN A 54 -45.29 -14.97 4.38
C GLN A 54 -46.06 -13.63 4.24
N HIS A 55 -45.83 -13.01 3.08
CA HIS A 55 -46.72 -12.27 2.17
C HIS A 55 -47.87 -11.37 2.69
N SER A 56 -47.93 -10.15 2.12
CA SER A 56 -49.14 -9.65 1.43
C SER A 56 -48.81 -8.52 0.44
N HIS A 57 -49.20 -8.73 -0.82
CA HIS A 57 -49.25 -7.70 -1.88
C HIS A 57 -50.40 -6.71 -1.60
N LEU A 58 -50.20 -5.42 -1.92
CA LEU A 58 -51.21 -4.55 -2.55
C LEU A 58 -50.52 -3.27 -3.08
N SER A 59 -50.70 -2.98 -4.37
CA SER A 59 -50.22 -1.78 -5.04
C SER A 59 -51.11 -0.57 -4.71
N HIS A 60 -50.52 0.60 -4.43
CA HIS A 60 -50.98 1.91 -4.92
C HIS A 60 -49.90 2.97 -4.67
N GLY A 61 -49.62 3.80 -5.68
CA GLY A 61 -48.56 4.81 -5.65
C GLY A 61 -48.89 6.05 -4.82
N VAL A 62 -47.94 6.45 -3.98
CA VAL A 62 -47.78 7.70 -3.19
C VAL A 62 -46.25 7.82 -2.91
N PRO A 63 -45.64 9.02 -2.84
CA PRO A 63 -44.18 9.19 -2.94
C PRO A 63 -43.39 8.51 -1.81
N ALA A 64 -42.12 8.22 -2.09
CA ALA A 64 -41.16 7.56 -1.22
C ALA A 64 -41.31 7.99 0.25
N SER A 65 -41.77 7.06 1.09
CA SER A 65 -41.82 7.23 2.53
C SER A 65 -40.39 7.28 3.07
N MET A 66 -40.03 8.38 3.74
CA MET A 66 -38.79 8.49 4.51
C MET A 66 -38.81 7.43 5.62
N GLU A 67 -37.93 6.44 5.53
CA GLU A 67 -37.71 5.47 6.59
C GLU A 67 -36.79 6.09 7.66
N THR A 68 -37.38 6.50 8.78
CA THR A 68 -36.63 7.01 9.93
C THR A 68 -36.23 5.85 10.84
N ILE A 69 -34.92 5.70 11.09
CA ILE A 69 -34.41 4.75 12.09
C ILE A 69 -34.71 5.30 13.49
N GLN A 70 -35.32 4.49 14.35
CA GLN A 70 -35.55 4.87 15.75
C GLN A 70 -34.21 5.03 16.48
N PRO A 71 -34.02 6.08 17.30
CA PRO A 71 -32.75 6.32 17.99
C PRO A 71 -32.31 5.16 18.91
N SER A 72 -33.26 4.34 19.38
CA SER A 72 -32.98 3.12 20.16
C SER A 72 -32.28 2.01 19.36
N ALA A 73 -32.25 2.09 18.02
CA ALA A 73 -31.53 1.15 17.16
C ALA A 73 -30.05 1.57 16.92
N LEU A 74 -29.61 2.69 17.49
CA LEU A 74 -28.23 3.19 17.42
C LEU A 74 -27.25 2.43 18.32
N THR A 75 -27.76 1.57 19.21
CA THR A 75 -26.95 0.76 20.12
C THR A 75 -26.83 -0.67 19.61
N VAL A 76 -25.80 -0.96 18.82
CA VAL A 76 -25.37 -2.33 18.55
C VAL A 76 -24.21 -2.66 19.49
N GLU A 77 -24.47 -3.56 20.44
CA GLU A 77 -23.51 -4.11 21.42
C GLU A 77 -22.57 -5.18 20.80
N SER A 78 -22.09 -4.97 19.58
CA SER A 78 -21.06 -5.82 18.97
C SER A 78 -19.97 -4.96 18.38
N ALA A 79 -19.25 -4.28 19.27
CA ALA A 79 -17.91 -3.83 18.96
C ALA A 79 -16.98 -5.03 19.19
N GLU A 80 -16.43 -5.60 18.11
CA GLU A 80 -15.10 -6.18 18.24
C GLU A 80 -14.21 -5.10 18.90
N GLU A 81 -13.53 -5.46 19.98
CA GLU A 81 -12.73 -4.51 20.74
C GLU A 81 -11.57 -4.06 19.85
N ALA A 82 -11.73 -2.88 19.24
CA ALA A 82 -10.72 -2.31 18.36
C ALA A 82 -9.39 -2.16 19.15
N PRO A 83 -8.24 -2.43 18.52
CA PRO A 83 -6.96 -2.37 19.20
C PRO A 83 -6.75 -0.98 19.84
N PRO A 84 -6.06 -0.89 20.98
CA PRO A 84 -5.73 0.39 21.61
C PRO A 84 -5.07 1.34 20.61
N GLY A 85 -5.47 2.61 20.62
CA GLY A 85 -4.97 3.60 19.65
C GLY A 85 -5.75 3.67 18.34
N SER A 86 -6.77 2.81 18.14
CA SER A 86 -7.65 2.91 16.97
C SER A 86 -8.54 4.15 17.03
N VAL A 87 -8.83 4.73 15.86
CA VAL A 87 -9.81 5.82 15.71
C VAL A 87 -11.18 5.32 16.17
N ARG A 88 -11.78 6.03 17.13
CA ARG A 88 -13.08 5.65 17.70
C ARG A 88 -14.21 6.16 16.81
N LEU A 89 -14.94 5.24 16.18
CA LEU A 89 -16.01 5.52 15.23
C LEU A 89 -17.34 4.92 15.69
N GLY A 90 -18.43 5.66 15.49
CA GLY A 90 -19.79 5.17 15.68
C GLY A 90 -20.35 4.43 14.46
N PRO A 91 -21.60 3.94 14.53
CA PRO A 91 -22.27 3.32 13.39
C PRO A 91 -22.33 4.28 12.19
N SER A 92 -21.99 3.80 10.99
CA SER A 92 -21.91 4.61 9.76
C SER A 92 -21.06 5.89 9.91
N GLU A 93 -20.04 5.84 10.75
CA GLU A 93 -18.97 6.84 10.81
C GLU A 93 -17.70 6.27 10.22
N PHE A 94 -17.03 7.08 9.42
CA PHE A 94 -15.80 6.73 8.72
C PHE A 94 -14.79 7.85 8.94
N ALA A 95 -13.50 7.56 8.85
CA ALA A 95 -12.46 8.56 8.97
C ALA A 95 -11.46 8.42 7.83
N ILE A 96 -10.88 9.55 7.44
CA ILE A 96 -9.75 9.63 6.53
C ILE A 96 -8.62 10.39 7.19
N THR A 97 -7.39 10.01 6.84
CA THR A 97 -6.18 10.72 7.21
C THR A 97 -5.78 11.67 6.09
N LEU A 98 -5.48 12.92 6.45
CA LEU A 98 -5.03 13.96 5.54
C LEU A 98 -3.58 14.35 5.86
N PRO A 99 -2.78 14.71 4.85
CA PRO A 99 -1.40 15.10 5.08
C PRO A 99 -1.29 16.51 5.68
N MET A 100 -0.10 16.88 6.17
CA MET A 100 0.24 18.25 6.54
C MET A 100 1.47 18.70 5.75
N ASP A 101 1.34 19.80 5.00
CA ASP A 101 2.47 20.39 4.28
C ASP A 101 3.53 20.92 5.24
N SER A 102 4.80 20.84 4.86
CA SER A 102 5.94 21.29 5.68
C SER A 102 5.78 22.70 6.26
N ARG A 103 5.22 23.65 5.49
CA ARG A 103 5.00 25.01 5.97
C ARG A 103 3.97 25.07 7.09
N VAL A 104 2.93 24.24 6.99
CA VAL A 104 1.89 24.13 8.02
C VAL A 104 2.45 23.38 9.25
N LYS A 105 3.36 22.42 9.04
CA LYS A 105 4.13 21.79 10.13
C LYS A 105 4.94 22.84 10.89
N ASP A 106 5.57 23.82 10.23
CA ASP A 106 6.27 24.92 10.91
C ASP A 106 5.32 25.74 11.82
N ASP A 107 4.08 25.99 11.39
CA ASP A 107 3.09 26.69 12.20
C ASP A 107 2.62 25.83 13.39
N TYR A 108 2.55 24.51 13.21
CA TYR A 108 2.30 23.54 14.27
C TYR A 108 3.44 23.52 15.31
N GLU A 109 4.69 23.50 14.85
CA GLU A 109 5.88 23.56 15.70
C GLU A 109 5.98 24.89 16.48
N LYS A 110 5.58 26.02 15.87
CA LYS A 110 5.48 27.31 16.58
C LYS A 110 4.50 27.26 17.76
N VAL A 111 3.38 26.54 17.62
CA VAL A 111 2.44 26.34 18.74
C VAL A 111 3.10 25.50 19.84
N LEU A 112 3.79 24.42 19.47
CA LEU A 112 4.47 23.54 20.41
C LEU A 112 5.58 24.27 21.18
N THR A 113 6.49 24.95 20.46
CA THR A 113 7.59 25.73 21.05
C THR A 113 7.09 26.87 21.92
N GLY A 114 6.02 27.58 21.50
CA GLY A 114 5.39 28.63 22.29
C GLY A 114 4.69 28.12 23.56
N ALA A 115 4.19 26.89 23.54
CA ALA A 115 3.50 26.26 24.66
C ALA A 115 4.40 25.43 25.59
N ALA A 116 5.65 25.14 25.18
CA ALA A 116 6.55 24.18 25.82
C ALA A 116 6.69 24.35 27.34
N SER A 117 6.91 25.59 27.82
CA SER A 117 7.03 25.87 29.26
C SER A 117 5.73 25.56 30.02
N SER A 118 4.58 25.87 29.42
CA SER A 118 3.27 25.68 30.04
C SER A 118 2.87 24.20 30.04
N MET A 119 3.20 23.48 28.97
CA MET A 119 3.01 22.03 28.89
C MET A 119 3.88 21.30 29.91
N ARG A 120 5.15 21.70 30.06
CA ARG A 120 6.04 21.14 31.07
C ARG A 120 5.52 21.36 32.49
N GLU A 121 5.07 22.57 32.80
CA GLU A 121 4.44 22.88 34.10
C GLU A 121 3.20 22.03 34.35
N PHE A 122 2.36 21.87 33.31
CA PHE A 122 1.18 21.01 33.38
C PHE A 122 1.53 19.54 33.61
N PHE A 123 2.51 18.97 32.91
CA PHE A 123 2.95 17.59 33.10
C PHE A 123 3.54 17.36 34.49
N LEU A 124 4.38 18.28 34.98
CA LEU A 124 4.92 18.23 36.34
C LEU A 124 3.83 18.24 37.41
N SER A 125 2.67 18.86 37.11
CA SER A 125 1.55 18.86 38.03
C SER A 125 0.97 17.46 38.25
N PHE A 126 1.13 16.50 37.34
CA PHE A 126 0.65 15.11 37.50
C PHE A 126 1.69 14.16 38.10
N SER A 127 2.91 14.63 38.37
CA SER A 127 3.95 13.80 38.98
C SER A 127 3.57 13.43 40.43
N PRO A 128 3.81 12.17 40.87
CA PRO A 128 3.51 11.73 42.23
C PRO A 128 4.31 12.48 43.31
N THR A 129 5.41 13.14 42.95
CA THR A 129 6.25 13.96 43.85
C THR A 129 5.90 15.45 43.83
N SER A 130 4.89 15.84 43.05
CA SER A 130 4.53 17.24 42.83
C SER A 130 3.85 17.89 44.04
N GLN A 131 4.35 19.04 44.49
CA GLN A 131 3.72 19.89 45.52
C GLN A 131 2.73 20.91 44.94
N VAL A 132 2.41 20.80 43.64
CA VAL A 132 1.48 21.73 42.97
C VAL A 132 0.09 21.56 43.57
N SER A 133 -0.48 22.67 44.03
CA SER A 133 -1.81 22.68 44.64
C SER A 133 -2.90 22.37 43.60
N GLU A 134 -4.03 21.81 44.03
CA GLU A 134 -5.19 21.60 43.13
C GLU A 134 -5.68 22.90 42.48
N ILE A 135 -5.48 24.03 43.16
CA ILE A 135 -5.84 25.37 42.67
C ILE A 135 -4.96 25.77 41.48
N GLU A 136 -3.66 25.51 41.55
CA GLU A 136 -2.73 25.77 40.45
C GLU A 136 -3.00 24.85 39.25
N ARG A 137 -3.32 23.57 39.49
CA ARG A 137 -3.76 22.64 38.43
C ARG A 137 -5.02 23.14 37.72
N ALA A 138 -6.00 23.63 38.48
CA ALA A 138 -7.23 24.19 37.92
C ALA A 138 -6.99 25.43 37.06
N GLN A 139 -5.92 26.21 37.31
CA GLN A 139 -5.53 27.36 36.49
C GLN A 139 -4.82 26.95 35.20
N LEU A 140 -4.14 25.80 35.18
CA LEU A 140 -3.43 25.31 33.99
C LEU A 140 -4.36 24.64 32.96
N LEU A 141 -5.44 24.00 33.41
CA LEU A 141 -6.43 23.36 32.52
C LEU A 141 -6.93 24.28 31.39
N PRO A 142 -7.49 25.48 31.64
CA PRO A 142 -7.99 26.34 30.56
C PRO A 142 -6.89 26.76 29.59
N LYS A 143 -5.65 26.94 30.07
CA LYS A 143 -4.48 27.24 29.24
C LYS A 143 -4.14 26.08 28.31
N MET A 144 -4.24 24.84 28.79
CA MET A 144 -3.99 23.63 27.99
C MET A 144 -5.10 23.37 26.97
N HIS A 145 -6.35 23.70 27.30
CA HIS A 145 -7.43 23.73 26.31
C HIS A 145 -7.19 24.77 25.21
N GLU A 146 -6.68 25.95 25.57
CA GLU A 146 -6.30 26.97 24.58
C GLU A 146 -5.17 26.47 23.66
N VAL A 147 -4.14 25.82 24.21
CA VAL A 147 -3.06 25.20 23.41
C VAL A 147 -3.62 24.14 22.46
N THR A 148 -4.51 23.28 22.95
CA THR A 148 -5.20 22.26 22.14
C THR A 148 -6.00 22.91 21.01
N ALA A 149 -6.74 23.98 21.31
CA ALA A 149 -7.49 24.73 20.30
C ALA A 149 -6.58 25.33 19.23
N ARG A 150 -5.39 25.83 19.60
CA ARG A 150 -4.40 26.34 18.64
C ARG A 150 -3.87 25.25 17.71
N PHE A 151 -3.57 24.05 18.21
CA PHE A 151 -3.18 22.91 17.35
C PHE A 151 -4.28 22.51 16.37
N ASN A 152 -5.53 22.43 16.84
CA ASN A 152 -6.68 22.10 16.00
C ASN A 152 -6.97 23.20 14.96
N ASN A 153 -6.71 24.46 15.31
CA ASN A 153 -6.78 25.58 14.38
C ASN A 153 -5.74 25.44 13.26
N VAL A 154 -4.47 25.09 13.55
CA VAL A 154 -3.46 24.84 12.49
C VAL A 154 -3.93 23.74 11.54
N SER A 155 -4.45 22.63 12.07
CA SER A 155 -4.94 21.50 11.28
C SER A 155 -6.16 21.84 10.42
N THR A 156 -6.96 22.84 10.83
CA THR A 156 -8.11 23.33 10.06
C THR A 156 -7.69 24.41 9.06
N HIS A 157 -7.06 25.49 9.54
CA HIS A 157 -6.53 26.60 8.76
C HIS A 157 -5.60 27.47 9.64
N PRO A 158 -4.31 27.69 9.27
CA PRO A 158 -3.33 28.35 10.14
C PRO A 158 -3.70 29.79 10.55
N ASP A 159 -4.37 30.55 9.68
CA ASP A 159 -4.79 31.93 9.98
C ASP A 159 -5.80 32.05 11.13
N LEU A 160 -6.44 30.96 11.55
CA LEU A 160 -7.30 30.96 12.74
C LEU A 160 -6.55 31.33 14.02
N ASN A 161 -5.22 31.15 14.04
CA ASN A 161 -4.36 31.56 15.15
C ASN A 161 -3.81 32.99 14.99
N ILE A 162 -4.06 33.66 13.86
CA ILE A 162 -3.55 34.99 13.54
C ILE A 162 -4.74 35.92 13.26
N PRO A 163 -5.30 36.59 14.29
CA PRO A 163 -6.50 37.40 14.14
C PRO A 163 -6.43 38.48 13.05
N GLN A 164 -5.23 38.99 12.76
CA GLN A 164 -4.99 39.98 11.71
C GLN A 164 -5.19 39.43 10.30
N HIS A 165 -4.94 38.14 10.08
CA HIS A 165 -5.14 37.49 8.78
C HIS A 165 -6.60 37.17 8.50
N CYS A 166 -7.45 37.21 9.53
CA CYS A 166 -8.90 37.12 9.38
C CYS A 166 -9.57 38.49 9.16
N GLN A 167 -8.84 39.48 8.66
CA GLN A 167 -9.37 40.77 8.23
C GLN A 167 -9.68 40.69 6.73
N TYR A 168 -10.95 40.55 6.42
CA TYR A 168 -11.40 40.16 5.09
C TYR A 168 -11.80 41.36 4.23
N ASN A 169 -11.31 41.38 2.99
CA ASN A 169 -11.75 42.31 1.95
C ASN A 169 -12.47 41.53 0.84
N ASP A 170 -13.65 41.96 0.40
CA ASP A 170 -14.45 41.21 -0.59
C ASP A 170 -13.79 41.12 -1.98
N SER A 171 -12.79 41.95 -2.27
CA SER A 171 -12.02 41.92 -3.52
C SER A 171 -11.03 40.75 -3.64
N GLU A 172 -10.81 39.99 -2.57
CA GLU A 172 -9.72 38.99 -2.49
C GLU A 172 -10.21 37.53 -2.38
N LEU A 173 -11.51 37.28 -2.55
CA LEU A 173 -12.14 35.97 -2.31
C LEU A 173 -11.49 34.78 -3.05
N GLU A 174 -11.13 34.93 -4.33
CA GLU A 174 -10.49 33.85 -5.10
C GLU A 174 -9.06 33.57 -4.61
N GLN A 175 -8.34 34.61 -4.19
CA GLN A 175 -7.01 34.50 -3.62
C GLN A 175 -7.06 33.85 -2.23
N GLU A 176 -8.01 34.25 -1.38
CA GLU A 176 -8.26 33.61 -0.09
C GLU A 176 -8.61 32.13 -0.24
N ALA A 177 -9.46 31.80 -1.23
CA ALA A 177 -9.80 30.40 -1.49
C ALA A 177 -8.58 29.59 -1.95
N SER A 178 -7.72 30.16 -2.79
CA SER A 178 -6.48 29.52 -3.24
C SER A 178 -5.47 29.37 -2.11
N TRP A 179 -5.41 30.35 -1.21
CA TRP A 179 -4.59 30.27 0.00
C TRP A 179 -5.06 29.15 0.92
N ALA A 180 -6.37 29.04 1.18
CA ALA A 180 -6.93 27.99 2.02
C ALA A 180 -6.56 26.59 1.53
N GLU A 181 -6.63 26.35 0.21
CA GLU A 181 -6.20 25.08 -0.41
C GLU A 181 -4.71 24.79 -0.22
N TYR A 182 -3.89 25.84 -0.30
CA TYR A 182 -2.45 25.72 -0.13
C TYR A 182 -2.06 25.55 1.34
N SER A 183 -2.85 26.08 2.27
CA SER A 183 -2.54 26.12 3.70
C SER A 183 -3.25 25.06 4.54
N SER A 184 -4.14 24.27 3.95
CA SER A 184 -4.91 23.27 4.69
C SER A 184 -5.29 22.10 3.78
N ALA A 185 -4.94 20.90 4.24
CA ALA A 185 -5.30 19.68 3.53
C ALA A 185 -6.82 19.43 3.49
N LYS A 186 -7.58 19.97 4.45
CA LYS A 186 -9.06 19.89 4.45
C LYS A 186 -9.66 20.73 3.32
N PHE A 187 -9.12 21.93 3.10
CA PHE A 187 -9.53 22.76 1.97
C PHE A 187 -9.01 22.22 0.63
N LEU A 188 -7.82 21.61 0.61
CA LEU A 188 -7.33 20.86 -0.55
C LEU A 188 -8.25 19.68 -0.89
N PHE A 189 -8.74 18.95 0.11
CA PHE A 189 -9.77 17.93 -0.10
C PHE A 189 -11.02 18.53 -0.73
N LEU A 190 -11.53 19.63 -0.17
CA LEU A 190 -12.71 20.32 -0.71
C LEU A 190 -12.51 20.82 -2.14
N LYS A 191 -11.30 21.24 -2.52
CA LYS A 191 -10.95 21.61 -3.90
C LYS A 191 -11.20 20.46 -4.86
N TYR A 192 -10.58 19.31 -4.57
CA TYR A 192 -10.70 18.14 -5.42
C TYR A 192 -12.12 17.59 -5.41
N TRP A 193 -12.81 17.66 -4.26
CA TRP A 193 -14.23 17.34 -4.16
C TRP A 193 -15.07 18.22 -5.09
N ILE A 194 -14.91 19.54 -5.04
CA ILE A 194 -15.64 20.48 -5.92
C ILE A 194 -15.35 20.18 -7.39
N GLN A 195 -14.11 19.85 -7.73
CA GLN A 195 -13.71 19.52 -9.10
C GLN A 195 -14.41 18.23 -9.60
N LEU A 196 -14.34 17.15 -8.82
CA LEU A 196 -14.82 15.82 -9.20
C LEU A 196 -16.34 15.66 -9.04
N ALA A 197 -16.94 16.26 -8.00
CA ALA A 197 -18.37 16.19 -7.72
C ALA A 197 -19.21 17.22 -8.50
N SER A 198 -18.60 18.10 -9.30
CA SER A 198 -19.29 19.20 -10.01
C SER A 198 -20.44 18.75 -10.94
N THR A 199 -20.42 17.51 -11.41
CA THR A 199 -21.48 16.93 -12.26
C THR A 199 -22.49 16.08 -11.49
N HIS A 200 -22.29 15.87 -10.19
CA HIS A 200 -23.12 15.03 -9.35
C HIS A 200 -24.12 15.87 -8.56
N ASP A 201 -25.37 15.41 -8.46
CA ASP A 201 -26.45 16.12 -7.78
C ASP A 201 -26.42 15.88 -6.25
N LEU A 202 -25.32 16.31 -5.63
CA LEU A 202 -25.01 16.05 -4.21
C LEU A 202 -25.25 17.28 -3.34
N HIS A 203 -25.74 17.04 -2.14
CA HIS A 203 -25.76 18.01 -1.05
C HIS A 203 -24.94 17.46 0.11
N VAL A 204 -23.91 18.17 0.53
CA VAL A 204 -23.03 17.72 1.63
C VAL A 204 -23.07 18.73 2.77
N ILE A 205 -23.25 18.25 3.99
CA ILE A 205 -23.19 19.11 5.17
C ILE A 205 -21.74 19.20 5.61
N LEU A 206 -21.22 20.42 5.71
CA LEU A 206 -19.91 20.74 6.25
C LEU A 206 -20.09 21.16 7.70
N GLU A 207 -19.73 20.27 8.62
CA GLU A 207 -19.82 20.55 10.04
C GLU A 207 -18.54 21.21 10.54
N ILE A 208 -18.68 22.41 11.10
CA ILE A 208 -17.56 23.15 11.69
C ILE A 208 -18.04 24.12 12.79
N ARG A 209 -17.42 24.07 13.97
CA ARG A 209 -17.83 24.93 15.10
C ARG A 209 -16.95 26.18 15.21
N GLY A 210 -17.60 27.33 15.38
CA GLY A 210 -16.98 28.63 15.63
C GLY A 210 -17.14 29.59 14.46
N GLU A 211 -17.54 30.82 14.78
CA GLU A 211 -17.92 31.85 13.80
C GLU A 211 -16.81 32.13 12.78
N MET A 212 -15.55 32.21 13.25
CA MET A 212 -14.41 32.48 12.37
C MET A 212 -14.15 31.33 11.39
N LYS A 213 -14.30 30.08 11.83
CA LYS A 213 -14.11 28.92 10.96
C LYS A 213 -15.21 28.82 9.90
N GLN A 214 -16.47 29.04 10.31
CA GLN A 214 -17.61 29.12 9.39
C GLN A 214 -17.43 30.24 8.37
N LYS A 215 -16.93 31.41 8.80
CA LYS A 215 -16.64 32.54 7.92
C LYS A 215 -15.55 32.22 6.90
N ILE A 216 -14.47 31.55 7.29
CA ILE A 216 -13.44 31.07 6.34
C ILE A 216 -14.07 30.13 5.31
N LEU A 217 -14.89 29.19 5.75
CA LEU A 217 -15.53 28.22 4.87
C LEU A 217 -16.52 28.88 3.88
N GLU A 218 -17.33 29.80 4.37
CA GLU A 218 -18.26 30.62 3.56
C GLU A 218 -17.52 31.42 2.50
N ARG A 219 -16.43 32.10 2.88
CA ARG A 219 -15.60 32.87 1.95
C ARG A 219 -14.84 31.99 0.96
N TYR A 220 -14.37 30.83 1.39
CA TYR A 220 -13.78 29.82 0.50
C TYR A 220 -14.78 29.41 -0.59
N LEU A 221 -16.02 29.06 -0.22
CA LEU A 221 -17.06 28.67 -1.17
C LEU A 221 -17.43 29.82 -2.11
N LEU A 222 -17.55 31.06 -1.60
CA LEU A 222 -17.75 32.25 -2.44
C LEU A 222 -16.61 32.44 -3.45
N GLY A 223 -15.35 32.30 -3.00
CA GLY A 223 -14.17 32.34 -3.86
C GLY A 223 -14.10 31.22 -4.89
N LYS A 224 -14.77 30.09 -4.64
CA LYS A 224 -14.98 29.00 -5.61
C LYS A 224 -16.19 29.20 -6.53
N GLY A 225 -16.90 30.32 -6.39
CA GLY A 225 -18.05 30.69 -7.22
C GLY A 225 -19.35 29.97 -6.83
N PHE A 226 -19.47 29.52 -5.58
CA PHE A 226 -20.76 29.11 -5.02
C PHE A 226 -21.56 30.36 -4.63
N ASN A 227 -22.88 30.27 -4.79
CA ASN A 227 -23.80 31.33 -4.38
C ASN A 227 -24.70 30.82 -3.26
N TYR A 228 -25.11 31.72 -2.37
CA TYR A 228 -26.12 31.38 -1.37
C TYR A 228 -27.41 30.90 -2.05
N THR A 229 -27.99 29.83 -1.50
CA THR A 229 -29.28 29.32 -1.96
C THR A 229 -30.43 30.21 -1.51
N LYS A 230 -30.25 30.94 -0.40
CA LYS A 230 -31.14 31.98 0.11
C LYS A 230 -30.32 33.18 0.61
N PRO A 231 -30.76 34.43 0.38
CA PRO A 231 -30.06 35.61 0.89
C PRO A 231 -29.86 35.56 2.40
N ARG A 232 -28.66 35.94 2.89
CA ARG A 232 -28.31 35.88 4.33
C ARG A 232 -29.24 36.74 5.20
N THR A 233 -29.78 37.83 4.66
CA THR A 233 -30.76 38.71 5.33
C THR A 233 -32.15 38.09 5.48
N GLU A 234 -32.45 37.07 4.67
CA GLU A 234 -33.71 36.32 4.70
C GLU A 234 -33.58 35.00 5.47
N LEU A 235 -32.35 34.63 5.84
CA LEU A 235 -32.05 33.46 6.63
C LEU A 235 -32.28 33.80 8.11
N GLY A 236 -33.39 33.33 8.67
CA GLY A 236 -33.57 33.31 10.13
C GLY A 236 -32.73 32.20 10.77
N ASP A 237 -32.67 32.17 12.10
CA ASP A 237 -31.89 31.18 12.87
C ASP A 237 -32.32 29.71 12.67
N SER A 238 -33.45 29.48 11.99
CA SER A 238 -34.05 28.15 11.79
C SER A 238 -33.66 27.46 10.48
N VAL A 239 -32.98 28.15 9.55
CA VAL A 239 -32.63 27.60 8.22
C VAL A 239 -31.12 27.53 8.10
N GLU A 240 -30.60 26.44 7.54
CA GLU A 240 -29.17 26.27 7.36
C GLU A 240 -28.56 27.29 6.38
N VAL A 241 -27.30 27.63 6.60
CA VAL A 241 -26.52 28.44 5.65
C VAL A 241 -26.08 27.53 4.51
N SER A 242 -26.79 27.60 3.39
CA SER A 242 -26.56 26.72 2.24
C SER A 242 -26.07 27.47 1.00
N MET A 243 -25.15 26.87 0.25
CA MET A 243 -24.53 27.44 -0.94
C MET A 243 -24.48 26.41 -2.08
N ALA A 244 -24.73 26.83 -3.32
CA ALA A 244 -24.79 25.94 -4.47
C ALA A 244 -24.02 26.47 -5.70
N LYS A 245 -23.51 25.53 -6.50
CA LYS A 245 -22.90 25.76 -7.80
C LYS A 245 -23.26 24.62 -8.75
N GLY A 246 -24.26 24.86 -9.60
CA GLY A 246 -24.80 23.80 -10.46
C GLY A 246 -25.49 22.72 -9.61
N PRO A 247 -25.22 21.42 -9.85
CA PRO A 247 -25.85 20.31 -9.13
C PRO A 247 -25.22 20.05 -7.74
N LEU A 248 -24.04 20.60 -7.47
CA LEU A 248 -23.35 20.46 -6.19
C LEU A 248 -23.75 21.59 -5.22
N SER A 249 -24.06 21.22 -3.98
CA SER A 249 -24.38 22.16 -2.91
C SER A 249 -23.79 21.75 -1.57
N PHE A 250 -23.54 22.73 -0.70
CA PHE A 250 -23.03 22.56 0.65
C PHE A 250 -23.91 23.28 1.66
N GLY A 251 -24.23 22.61 2.77
CA GLY A 251 -24.78 23.24 3.97
C GLY A 251 -23.67 23.46 4.99
N ILE A 252 -23.50 24.68 5.52
CA ILE A 252 -22.54 24.97 6.59
C ILE A 252 -23.29 24.91 7.91
N HIS A 253 -22.91 23.94 8.75
CA HIS A 253 -23.54 23.72 10.04
C HIS A 253 -22.53 23.88 11.16
N GLY A 254 -22.94 24.52 12.27
CA GLY A 254 -22.10 24.63 13.45
C GLY A 254 -22.77 25.20 14.69
N ASN A 255 -24.10 25.11 14.73
CA ASN A 255 -24.91 25.37 15.91
C ASN A 255 -25.62 24.07 16.29
N ASP A 256 -25.86 23.84 17.58
CA ASP A 256 -26.53 22.60 18.03
C ASP A 256 -28.06 22.60 17.81
N GLY A 257 -28.58 23.61 17.10
CA GLY A 257 -30.00 23.76 16.80
C GLY A 257 -30.45 22.86 15.65
N VAL A 258 -31.70 22.41 15.68
CA VAL A 258 -32.31 21.72 14.54
C VAL A 258 -32.63 22.77 13.47
N GLN A 259 -31.95 22.69 12.33
CA GLN A 259 -32.15 23.59 11.19
C GLN A 259 -32.85 22.85 10.05
N GLU A 260 -33.70 23.56 9.31
CA GLU A 260 -34.29 23.05 8.08
C GLU A 260 -33.21 23.02 6.98
N LEU A 261 -32.97 21.84 6.41
CA LEU A 261 -31.98 21.63 5.34
C LEU A 261 -32.51 22.11 3.99
N PHE A 262 -31.61 22.62 3.15
CA PHE A 262 -31.90 23.05 1.78
C PHE A 262 -32.28 21.87 0.88
N LYS A 263 -31.57 20.74 1.02
CA LYS A 263 -31.75 19.53 0.23
C LYS A 263 -31.43 18.30 1.08
N SER A 264 -31.93 17.13 0.68
CA SER A 264 -31.52 15.85 1.27
C SER A 264 -30.00 15.69 1.20
N PRO A 265 -29.30 15.60 2.34
CA PRO A 265 -27.86 15.44 2.38
C PRO A 265 -27.45 14.02 1.96
N SER A 266 -26.30 13.93 1.30
CA SER A 266 -25.66 12.66 0.91
C SER A 266 -24.65 12.19 1.94
N ALA A 267 -24.03 13.11 2.68
CA ALA A 267 -23.09 12.85 3.76
C ALA A 267 -22.91 14.09 4.66
N ILE A 268 -22.34 13.86 5.85
CA ILE A 268 -21.81 14.91 6.73
C ILE A 268 -20.28 14.81 6.71
N PHE A 269 -19.59 15.91 6.41
CA PHE A 269 -18.14 16.02 6.55
C PHE A 269 -17.82 16.73 7.86
N ALA A 270 -17.16 16.02 8.77
CA ALA A 270 -16.72 16.58 10.04
C ALA A 270 -15.33 17.20 9.88
N LEU A 271 -15.29 18.53 9.76
CA LEU A 271 -14.07 19.29 9.49
C LEU A 271 -13.26 19.61 10.76
N ASP A 272 -13.84 19.52 11.95
CA ASP A 272 -13.13 19.76 13.20
C ASP A 272 -13.53 18.81 14.33
N THR A 273 -12.73 18.82 15.40
CA THR A 273 -12.92 17.97 16.58
C THR A 273 -14.12 18.37 17.44
N ALA A 274 -14.79 19.48 17.14
CA ALA A 274 -15.91 19.98 17.92
C ALA A 274 -17.25 19.34 17.52
N PHE A 275 -17.27 18.62 16.40
CA PHE A 275 -18.42 17.83 15.99
C PHE A 275 -18.74 16.74 17.03
N ASP A 276 -19.99 16.71 17.50
CA ASP A 276 -20.52 15.64 18.34
C ASP A 276 -21.60 14.86 17.57
N PRO A 277 -21.34 13.61 17.15
CA PRO A 277 -22.34 12.80 16.45
C PRO A 277 -23.55 12.45 17.32
N ARG A 278 -23.49 12.71 18.63
CA ARG A 278 -24.57 12.46 19.59
C ARG A 278 -25.44 13.69 19.84
N SER A 279 -25.14 14.83 19.23
CA SER A 279 -26.00 16.01 19.38
C SER A 279 -27.40 15.71 18.84
N PRO A 280 -28.48 16.24 19.47
CA PRO A 280 -29.84 15.95 19.02
C PRO A 280 -30.10 16.38 17.56
N SER A 281 -29.51 17.49 17.12
CA SER A 281 -29.63 17.97 15.73
C SER A 281 -28.98 16.99 14.75
N VAL A 282 -27.75 16.55 15.03
CA VAL A 282 -27.02 15.60 14.17
C VAL A 282 -27.71 14.23 14.16
N GLN A 283 -28.14 13.73 15.32
CA GLN A 283 -28.89 12.47 15.39
C GLN A 283 -30.18 12.55 14.57
N HIS A 284 -30.91 13.67 14.64
CA HIS A 284 -32.12 13.88 13.86
C HIS A 284 -31.83 13.84 12.35
N ILE A 285 -30.80 14.54 11.89
CA ILE A 285 -30.38 14.51 10.48
C ILE A 285 -29.99 13.09 10.06
N ARG A 286 -29.15 12.41 10.84
CA ARG A 286 -28.62 11.08 10.50
C ARG A 286 -29.68 9.98 10.47
N THR A 287 -30.71 10.10 11.30
CA THR A 287 -31.84 9.16 11.36
C THR A 287 -32.97 9.50 10.38
N THR A 288 -33.09 10.76 9.94
CA THR A 288 -34.09 11.18 8.96
C THR A 288 -33.65 10.87 7.53
N TYR A 289 -32.37 11.07 7.23
CA TYR A 289 -31.79 10.88 5.88
C TYR A 289 -30.99 9.59 5.81
N THR A 290 -31.66 8.47 6.07
CA THR A 290 -31.04 7.14 6.05
C THR A 290 -30.65 6.72 4.64
N ARG A 291 -29.63 5.89 4.54
CA ARG A 291 -29.11 5.35 3.28
C ARG A 291 -29.10 3.84 3.37
N ASN A 292 -29.96 3.18 2.60
CA ASN A 292 -30.06 1.71 2.55
C ASN A 292 -30.19 1.04 3.93
N GLY A 293 -31.06 1.58 4.79
CA GLY A 293 -31.25 1.07 6.15
C GLY A 293 -30.10 1.38 7.13
N SER A 294 -29.09 2.13 6.69
CA SER A 294 -28.00 2.66 7.53
C SER A 294 -28.19 4.15 7.80
N LEU A 295 -27.52 4.67 8.83
CA LEU A 295 -27.54 6.11 9.13
C LEU A 295 -26.85 6.90 8.01
N LEU A 296 -27.19 8.19 7.89
CA LEU A 296 -26.44 9.10 7.02
C LEU A 296 -24.94 9.02 7.37
N PRO A 297 -24.06 8.78 6.37
CA PRO A 297 -22.64 8.59 6.62
C PRO A 297 -22.00 9.89 7.12
N VAL A 298 -21.16 9.76 8.14
CA VAL A 298 -20.29 10.84 8.61
C VAL A 298 -18.85 10.50 8.28
N ILE A 299 -18.14 11.42 7.64
CA ILE A 299 -16.75 11.25 7.26
C ILE A 299 -15.91 12.28 8.02
N TRP A 300 -15.05 11.78 8.90
CA TRP A 300 -14.13 12.58 9.72
C TRP A 300 -12.86 12.89 8.95
N PHE A 301 -12.51 14.18 8.87
CA PHE A 301 -11.25 14.62 8.26
C PHE A 301 -10.23 14.87 9.36
N LEU A 302 -9.28 13.94 9.49
CA LEU A 302 -8.24 13.97 10.52
C LEU A 302 -6.90 14.19 9.84
N VAL A 303 -6.14 15.21 10.22
CA VAL A 303 -4.75 15.32 9.80
C VAL A 303 -3.94 14.24 10.52
N ALA A 304 -3.19 13.42 9.78
CA ALA A 304 -2.44 12.29 10.34
C ALA A 304 -1.52 12.74 11.48
N ASN A 305 -1.40 11.92 12.53
CA ASN A 305 -0.57 12.14 13.72
C ASN A 305 -0.73 13.50 14.44
N SER A 306 -1.76 14.29 14.10
CA SER A 306 -2.02 15.58 14.73
C SER A 306 -2.83 15.44 16.02
N CYS A 307 -2.94 16.53 16.77
CA CYS A 307 -3.75 16.62 17.98
C CYS A 307 -5.20 16.15 17.77
N GLU A 308 -5.80 16.42 16.61
CA GLU A 308 -7.16 15.95 16.31
C GLU A 308 -7.25 14.43 16.09
N HIS A 309 -6.25 13.85 15.39
CA HIS A 309 -6.17 12.41 15.19
C HIS A 309 -5.94 11.67 16.50
N ILE A 310 -4.94 12.12 17.28
CA ILE A 310 -4.62 11.59 18.61
C ILE A 310 -5.86 11.65 19.50
N GLY A 311 -6.51 12.82 19.58
CA GLY A 311 -7.70 13.03 20.39
C GLY A 311 -8.84 12.07 20.06
N ARG A 312 -8.98 11.64 18.80
CA ARG A 312 -10.00 10.67 18.38
C ARG A 312 -9.65 9.22 18.72
N CYS A 313 -8.37 8.93 18.93
CA CYS A 313 -7.86 7.62 19.31
C CYS A 313 -7.83 7.39 20.84
N LEU A 314 -7.94 8.47 21.63
CA LEU A 314 -7.87 8.37 23.09
C LEU A 314 -9.07 7.60 23.71
N PRO A 315 -8.82 6.76 24.73
CA PRO A 315 -9.88 6.07 25.47
C PRO A 315 -10.74 7.05 26.30
N ASN A 316 -11.78 6.51 26.93
CA ASN A 316 -12.60 7.26 27.87
C ASN A 316 -11.80 7.51 29.16
N LEU A 317 -11.22 8.71 29.28
CA LEU A 317 -10.44 9.16 30.44
C LEU A 317 -11.11 10.37 31.09
N THR A 318 -10.69 10.71 32.31
CA THR A 318 -11.08 12.00 32.91
C THR A 318 -10.53 13.15 32.07
N GLU A 319 -11.17 14.32 32.10
CA GLU A 319 -10.79 15.46 31.25
C GLU A 319 -9.31 15.85 31.43
N SER A 320 -8.82 15.86 32.66
CA SER A 320 -7.43 16.20 33.00
C SER A 320 -6.44 15.16 32.48
N GLU A 321 -6.73 13.86 32.65
CA GLU A 321 -5.88 12.78 32.13
C GLU A 321 -5.90 12.70 30.61
N ARG A 322 -7.08 12.92 30.01
CA ARG A 322 -7.26 12.99 28.56
C ARG A 322 -6.43 14.13 27.97
N LEU A 323 -6.48 15.31 28.57
CA LEU A 323 -5.74 16.48 28.12
C LEU A 323 -4.22 16.30 28.30
N ARG A 324 -3.80 15.68 29.40
CA ARG A 324 -2.39 15.32 29.64
C ARG A 324 -1.88 14.38 28.55
N LEU A 325 -2.56 13.26 28.34
CA LEU A 325 -2.15 12.26 27.36
C LEU A 325 -2.17 12.82 25.94
N LEU A 326 -3.22 13.58 25.59
CA LEU A 326 -3.32 14.25 24.29
C LEU A 326 -2.09 15.12 23.98
N LEU A 327 -1.71 15.98 24.93
CA LEU A 327 -0.59 16.90 24.76
C LEU A 327 0.77 16.20 24.81
N GLN A 328 0.89 15.14 25.60
CA GLN A 328 2.09 14.30 25.66
C GLN A 328 2.34 13.61 24.32
N GLU A 329 1.33 12.92 23.80
CA GLU A 329 1.40 12.25 22.49
C GLU A 329 1.55 13.26 21.34
N THR A 330 0.93 14.43 21.44
CA THR A 330 1.09 15.51 20.44
C THR A 330 2.54 16.02 20.40
N ALA A 331 3.21 16.11 21.55
CA ALA A 331 4.62 16.49 21.61
C ALA A 331 5.53 15.36 21.11
N TYR A 332 5.17 14.10 21.34
CA TYR A 332 5.92 12.94 20.88
C TYR A 332 5.85 12.80 19.35
N LEU A 333 4.64 12.80 18.77
CA LEU A 333 4.39 12.59 17.34
C LEU A 333 4.57 13.86 16.48
N HIS A 334 5.16 14.93 17.03
CA HIS A 334 5.25 16.21 16.34
C HIS A 334 6.09 16.15 15.05
N ASP A 335 7.12 15.30 14.99
CA ASP A 335 7.97 15.12 13.81
C ASP A 335 7.21 14.42 12.67
N ASP A 336 6.32 13.48 13.03
CA ASP A 336 5.54 12.67 12.11
C ASP A 336 4.17 13.30 11.77
N VAL A 337 3.90 14.53 12.23
CA VAL A 337 2.60 15.20 12.01
C VAL A 337 2.31 15.34 10.53
N GLY A 338 1.17 14.83 10.07
CA GLY A 338 0.76 14.85 8.68
C GLY A 338 1.43 13.82 7.78
N ASP A 339 2.22 12.90 8.32
CA ASP A 339 2.76 11.77 7.56
C ASP A 339 1.70 10.68 7.46
N LEU A 340 1.37 10.31 6.23
CA LEU A 340 0.34 9.32 5.95
C LEU A 340 0.88 7.90 6.11
N GLN A 341 0.01 6.98 6.50
CA GLN A 341 0.30 5.54 6.50
C GLN A 341 0.65 5.02 5.09
N ASP A 342 1.40 3.92 5.02
CA ASP A 342 2.00 3.40 3.78
C ASP A 342 0.99 3.09 2.66
N ASP A 343 -0.20 2.62 3.02
CA ASP A 343 -1.27 2.25 2.09
C ASP A 343 -2.27 3.39 1.81
N ALA A 344 -2.09 4.57 2.40
CA ALA A 344 -2.91 5.74 2.10
C ALA A 344 -2.81 6.10 0.60
N LEU A 345 -3.95 6.49 0.02
CA LEU A 345 -4.04 6.81 -1.40
C LEU A 345 -3.63 8.25 -1.70
N GLY A 346 -3.91 9.16 -0.77
CA GLY A 346 -3.67 10.60 -0.91
C GLY A 346 -4.95 11.38 -1.20
N VAL A 347 -4.89 12.70 -1.04
CA VAL A 347 -6.09 13.55 -0.97
C VAL A 347 -6.96 13.50 -2.24
N TYR A 348 -6.36 13.40 -3.43
CA TYR A 348 -7.11 13.39 -4.69
C TYR A 348 -7.84 12.05 -4.90
N GLU A 349 -7.12 10.96 -4.68
CA GLU A 349 -7.62 9.59 -4.79
C GLU A 349 -8.70 9.32 -3.75
N ASP A 350 -8.50 9.76 -2.50
CA ASP A 350 -9.49 9.63 -1.41
C ASP A 350 -10.84 10.27 -1.81
N VAL A 351 -10.80 11.47 -2.43
CA VAL A 351 -12.01 12.12 -2.94
C VAL A 351 -12.71 11.26 -4.00
N GLY A 352 -11.95 10.67 -4.92
CA GLY A 352 -12.50 9.81 -5.98
C GLY A 352 -13.22 8.60 -5.42
N GLU A 353 -12.59 7.91 -4.48
CA GLU A 353 -13.16 6.72 -3.80
C GLU A 353 -14.39 7.09 -2.97
N ILE A 354 -14.35 8.18 -2.21
CA ILE A 354 -15.51 8.65 -1.42
C ILE A 354 -16.67 9.05 -2.33
N LEU A 355 -16.39 9.74 -3.44
CA LEU A 355 -17.42 10.13 -4.40
C LEU A 355 -18.07 8.89 -5.04
N GLY A 356 -17.28 7.86 -5.36
CA GLY A 356 -17.77 6.56 -5.81
C GLY A 356 -18.68 5.91 -4.76
N TYR A 357 -18.22 5.86 -3.51
CA TYR A 357 -18.99 5.35 -2.37
C TYR A 357 -20.31 6.10 -2.15
N LEU A 358 -20.35 7.43 -2.29
CA LEU A 358 -21.59 8.20 -2.14
C LEU A 358 -22.53 8.07 -3.34
N SER A 359 -22.00 7.76 -4.52
CA SER A 359 -22.80 7.58 -5.74
C SER A 359 -23.43 6.18 -5.82
N ASP A 360 -22.75 5.15 -5.36
CA ASP A 360 -23.29 3.78 -5.30
C ASP A 360 -23.84 3.47 -3.91
N SER A 361 -25.15 3.25 -3.82
CA SER A 361 -25.82 3.01 -2.53
C SER A 361 -25.41 1.68 -1.89
N LEU A 362 -24.94 0.70 -2.67
CA LEU A 362 -24.56 -0.63 -2.20
C LEU A 362 -23.06 -0.77 -1.91
N ALA A 363 -22.27 0.26 -2.20
CA ALA A 363 -20.83 0.22 -1.99
C ALA A 363 -20.47 0.13 -0.51
N SER A 364 -19.49 -0.71 -0.18
CA SER A 364 -18.81 -0.68 1.12
C SER A 364 -17.82 0.47 1.19
N TRP A 365 -17.39 0.84 2.41
CA TRP A 365 -16.34 1.83 2.60
C TRP A 365 -15.06 1.42 1.84
N PRO A 366 -14.55 2.24 0.90
CA PRO A 366 -13.49 1.83 -0.02
C PRO A 366 -12.08 2.09 0.50
N LEU A 367 -11.92 2.94 1.52
CA LEU A 367 -10.61 3.36 2.02
C LEU A 367 -10.10 2.42 3.12
N PRO A 368 -8.76 2.25 3.24
CA PRO A 368 -8.17 1.41 4.28
C PRO A 368 -8.53 1.92 5.68
N SER A 369 -8.52 1.02 6.66
CA SER A 369 -8.64 1.40 8.06
C SER A 369 -7.42 2.20 8.50
N ILE A 370 -7.63 3.24 9.30
CA ILE A 370 -6.54 4.04 9.86
C ILE A 370 -5.76 3.19 10.88
N GLU A 371 -4.43 3.17 10.74
CA GLU A 371 -3.55 2.40 11.63
C GLU A 371 -3.66 2.90 13.09
N PRO A 372 -3.78 2.00 14.09
CA PRO A 372 -3.82 2.39 15.49
C PRO A 372 -2.54 3.10 15.94
N LEU A 373 -2.69 4.22 16.65
CA LEU A 373 -1.55 4.93 17.23
C LEU A 373 -0.95 4.18 18.42
N HIS A 374 0.37 4.03 18.45
CA HIS A 374 1.07 3.44 19.58
C HIS A 374 1.31 4.49 20.67
N PHE A 375 0.42 4.55 21.68
CA PHE A 375 0.59 5.44 22.83
C PHE A 375 1.66 4.90 23.77
N ILE A 376 2.67 5.72 24.06
CA ILE A 376 3.82 5.32 24.86
C ILE A 376 3.48 5.41 26.35
N SER A 377 3.91 4.41 27.12
CA SER A 377 3.77 4.44 28.58
C SER A 377 4.75 5.46 29.18
N GLN A 378 4.39 6.11 30.29
CA GLN A 378 5.24 7.11 30.96
C GLN A 378 6.66 6.57 31.27
N GLU A 379 6.79 5.27 31.47
CA GLU A 379 8.03 4.55 31.81
C GLU A 379 8.99 4.43 30.61
N GLU A 380 8.48 4.36 29.38
CA GLU A 380 9.28 4.31 28.15
C GLU A 380 9.79 5.71 27.76
N LEU A 381 9.02 6.77 28.03
CA LEU A 381 9.42 8.15 27.74
C LEU A 381 10.59 8.63 28.62
N ASP A 382 10.65 8.17 29.88
CA ASP A 382 11.75 8.46 30.81
C ASP A 382 13.05 7.67 30.47
N SER A 383 12.96 6.68 29.58
CA SER A 383 14.11 5.89 29.12
C SER A 383 14.82 6.47 27.88
N SER A 384 14.22 7.47 27.23
CA SER A 384 14.74 8.17 26.06
C SER A 384 15.56 9.43 26.38
N ASP A 385 16.43 9.35 27.40
CA ASP A 385 17.52 10.32 27.62
C ASP A 385 18.81 9.75 26.96
N PRO A 386 19.49 10.46 26.04
CA PRO A 386 20.57 9.89 25.22
C PRO A 386 21.91 9.69 25.96
N SER A 387 21.87 9.27 27.23
CA SER A 387 23.08 9.02 28.02
C SER A 387 22.95 7.79 28.92
N SER A 388 22.90 6.59 28.34
CA SER A 388 23.17 5.34 29.04
C SER A 388 23.53 4.21 28.06
N ASP A 389 24.82 3.97 27.89
CA ASP A 389 25.35 2.70 27.37
C ASP A 389 25.10 1.61 28.44
N GLU A 390 24.11 0.75 28.26
CA GLU A 390 23.97 -0.53 28.99
C GLU A 390 23.40 -1.61 28.05
N PRO A 391 23.80 -2.89 28.23
CA PRO A 391 23.74 -3.90 27.18
C PRO A 391 22.41 -4.66 27.15
N MET A 392 21.91 -4.89 25.93
CA MET A 392 20.74 -5.72 25.61
C MET A 392 20.73 -7.09 26.33
N PRO A 393 19.63 -7.48 27.00
CA PRO A 393 19.44 -8.86 27.43
C PRO A 393 19.00 -9.73 26.24
N ALA A 394 19.67 -10.86 26.10
CA ALA A 394 19.46 -11.83 25.03
C ALA A 394 18.07 -12.49 25.11
N ALA A 395 17.37 -12.52 23.98
CA ALA A 395 16.13 -13.26 23.78
C ALA A 395 16.33 -14.78 23.96
N PRO A 396 15.46 -15.49 24.71
CA PRO A 396 15.54 -16.94 24.83
C PRO A 396 15.02 -17.62 23.56
N LYS A 397 15.96 -18.18 22.79
CA LYS A 397 15.69 -19.22 21.78
C LYS A 397 15.00 -20.41 22.45
N ARG A 398 13.81 -20.79 22.01
CA ARG A 398 13.22 -22.08 22.36
C ARG A 398 13.91 -23.17 21.53
N SER A 399 14.50 -24.12 22.25
CA SER A 399 15.18 -25.31 21.76
C SER A 399 14.18 -26.34 21.24
N LEU A 400 14.51 -26.87 20.06
CA LEU A 400 14.06 -28.14 19.54
C LEU A 400 14.68 -29.24 20.43
N ASP A 401 13.85 -30.04 21.10
CA ASP A 401 14.27 -31.35 21.59
C ASP A 401 13.18 -32.38 21.29
N ASP A 402 13.68 -33.43 20.66
CA ASP A 402 13.09 -34.69 20.23
C ASP A 402 13.23 -35.68 21.39
N ASP A 403 12.15 -36.37 21.74
CA ASP A 403 12.17 -37.84 21.91
C ASP A 403 10.79 -38.36 22.32
N GLY A 404 10.44 -39.50 21.75
CA GLY A 404 9.12 -40.12 21.81
C GLY A 404 8.80 -40.89 23.09
N ASP A 405 7.55 -41.32 23.19
CA ASP A 405 7.25 -42.75 23.20
C ASP A 405 5.73 -43.02 23.15
N ASP A 406 5.42 -44.13 22.49
CA ASP A 406 4.12 -44.77 22.33
C ASP A 406 3.38 -44.99 23.66
N TYR A 407 2.10 -44.62 23.71
CA TYR A 407 1.11 -45.38 24.46
C TYR A 407 -0.18 -45.60 23.67
N THR A 408 -0.28 -46.85 23.22
CA THR A 408 -1.47 -47.56 22.80
C THR A 408 -2.69 -47.28 23.67
N THR A 409 -3.86 -46.98 23.08
CA THR A 409 -5.15 -47.42 23.63
C THR A 409 -6.24 -47.57 22.56
N LYS A 410 -6.53 -48.85 22.27
CA LYS A 410 -7.85 -49.48 22.13
C LYS A 410 -8.89 -48.89 21.16
N ARG A 411 -9.03 -49.63 20.05
CA ARG A 411 -10.19 -49.72 19.14
C ARG A 411 -11.53 -49.81 19.89
N ALA A 412 -12.51 -49.01 19.45
CA ALA A 412 -13.94 -49.30 19.59
C ALA A 412 -14.55 -49.51 18.20
N ARG A 413 -15.10 -50.70 17.99
CA ARG A 413 -15.78 -51.17 16.78
C ARG A 413 -17.28 -51.07 17.02
N VAL A 414 -18.01 -50.33 16.19
CA VAL A 414 -19.49 -50.35 16.13
C VAL A 414 -19.87 -50.32 14.64
N HIS A 415 -20.05 -51.49 14.01
CA HIS A 415 -21.32 -52.19 13.77
C HIS A 415 -22.27 -51.47 12.78
N ILE A 416 -22.13 -51.82 11.50
CA ILE A 416 -23.11 -51.62 10.44
C ILE A 416 -23.99 -52.89 10.43
N PRO A 417 -25.32 -52.81 10.52
CA PRO A 417 -26.17 -53.97 10.27
C PRO A 417 -26.58 -54.01 8.79
N ASP A 418 -25.99 -54.95 8.06
CA ASP A 418 -26.63 -55.59 6.91
C ASP A 418 -27.76 -56.50 7.43
N THR A 419 -28.98 -56.30 6.93
CA THR A 419 -30.03 -57.31 6.99
C THR A 419 -30.60 -57.53 5.61
N SER A 420 -29.94 -58.43 4.87
CA SER A 420 -30.56 -59.26 3.86
C SER A 420 -31.50 -60.26 4.55
N GLN A 421 -32.79 -60.23 4.23
CA GLN A 421 -33.65 -61.40 4.41
C GLN A 421 -34.36 -61.73 3.10
N LEU A 422 -33.92 -62.84 2.50
CA LEU A 422 -34.68 -63.65 1.58
C LEU A 422 -35.39 -64.73 2.41
N THR A 423 -36.71 -64.84 2.27
CA THR A 423 -37.41 -66.13 2.13
C THR A 423 -38.79 -65.92 1.50
N ASP A 424 -38.89 -66.41 0.27
CA ASP A 424 -39.88 -67.41 -0.16
C ASP A 424 -41.37 -67.11 0.06
N SER A 425 -42.08 -66.78 -1.03
CA SER A 425 -43.48 -67.18 -1.18
C SER A 425 -43.92 -67.22 -2.65
N THR A 426 -44.30 -68.42 -3.05
CA THR A 426 -44.96 -68.86 -4.28
C THR A 426 -46.16 -68.01 -4.71
N LYS A 427 -46.19 -67.62 -5.99
CA LYS A 427 -47.30 -67.68 -6.98
C LYS A 427 -47.27 -66.46 -7.92
N ALA A 428 -47.13 -66.73 -9.22
CA ALA A 428 -47.29 -65.74 -10.28
C ALA A 428 -48.74 -65.26 -10.41
N PRO A 429 -48.94 -63.96 -10.68
CA PRO A 429 -49.94 -63.50 -11.63
C PRO A 429 -49.23 -62.78 -12.78
N SER A 430 -49.22 -63.39 -13.96
CA SER A 430 -48.50 -62.95 -15.15
C SER A 430 -49.08 -61.70 -15.85
N GLN A 431 -49.57 -60.70 -15.10
CA GLN A 431 -50.16 -59.48 -15.66
C GLN A 431 -49.68 -58.16 -15.02
N THR A 432 -48.79 -58.19 -14.03
CA THR A 432 -48.24 -56.97 -13.39
C THR A 432 -46.79 -56.63 -13.78
N LEU A 433 -46.02 -57.62 -14.27
CA LEU A 433 -44.61 -57.43 -14.67
C LEU A 433 -44.41 -56.37 -15.76
N ASP A 434 -45.34 -56.28 -16.72
CA ASP A 434 -45.24 -55.34 -17.83
C ASP A 434 -45.45 -53.88 -17.37
N ARG A 435 -46.32 -53.68 -16.38
CA ARG A 435 -46.56 -52.36 -15.77
C ARG A 435 -45.38 -51.92 -14.91
N ASP A 436 -44.80 -52.87 -14.17
CA ASP A 436 -43.65 -52.61 -13.31
C ASP A 436 -42.39 -52.33 -14.15
N LEU A 437 -42.19 -53.05 -15.27
CA LEU A 437 -41.13 -52.77 -16.24
C LEU A 437 -41.29 -51.40 -16.91
N GLN A 438 -42.49 -51.04 -17.36
CA GLN A 438 -42.75 -49.70 -17.92
C GLN A 438 -42.54 -48.58 -16.88
N SER A 439 -42.83 -48.85 -15.61
CA SER A 439 -42.57 -47.89 -14.53
C SER A 439 -41.08 -47.72 -14.25
N LEU A 440 -40.30 -48.82 -14.32
CA LEU A 440 -38.86 -48.81 -14.15
C LEU A 440 -38.16 -48.10 -15.32
N GLU A 441 -38.61 -48.35 -16.56
CA GLU A 441 -38.10 -47.69 -17.76
C GLU A 441 -38.35 -46.18 -17.72
N LYS A 442 -39.54 -45.74 -17.30
CA LYS A 442 -39.84 -44.31 -17.09
C LYS A 442 -38.95 -43.68 -16.03
N ASN A 443 -38.74 -44.37 -14.90
CA ASN A 443 -37.83 -43.89 -13.85
C ASN A 443 -36.37 -43.79 -14.33
N LEU A 444 -35.89 -44.76 -15.12
CA LEU A 444 -34.56 -44.73 -15.72
C LEU A 444 -34.38 -43.56 -16.68
N ILE A 445 -35.38 -43.26 -17.51
CA ILE A 445 -35.36 -42.12 -18.42
C ILE A 445 -35.38 -40.80 -17.64
N LEU A 446 -36.20 -40.69 -16.59
CA LEU A 446 -36.23 -39.51 -15.72
C LEU A 446 -34.89 -39.29 -15.01
N MET A 447 -34.28 -40.35 -14.46
CA MET A 447 -32.97 -40.28 -13.83
C MET A 447 -31.87 -39.89 -14.83
N LYS A 448 -31.91 -40.43 -16.06
CA LYS A 448 -30.96 -40.07 -17.11
C LYS A 448 -31.08 -38.60 -17.50
N ASN A 449 -32.30 -38.08 -17.61
CA ASN A 449 -32.54 -36.67 -17.93
C ASN A 449 -32.13 -35.76 -16.75
N ALA A 450 -32.38 -36.17 -15.50
CA ALA A 450 -31.93 -35.45 -14.31
C ALA A 450 -30.39 -35.37 -14.26
N HIS A 451 -29.70 -36.48 -14.51
CA HIS A 451 -28.23 -36.49 -14.57
C HIS A 451 -27.67 -35.68 -15.75
N ALA A 452 -28.38 -35.63 -16.89
CA ALA A 452 -27.98 -34.78 -18.01
C ALA A 452 -28.08 -33.30 -17.64
N ALA A 453 -29.18 -32.89 -16.98
CA ALA A 453 -29.37 -31.52 -16.50
C ALA A 453 -28.36 -31.13 -15.41
N GLU A 454 -28.08 -32.03 -14.46
CA GLU A 454 -27.06 -31.83 -13.43
C GLU A 454 -25.67 -31.68 -14.04
N LYS A 455 -25.34 -32.48 -15.05
CA LYS A 455 -24.07 -32.36 -15.78
C LYS A 455 -23.94 -31.02 -16.51
N ASP A 456 -25.01 -30.56 -17.16
CA ASP A 456 -25.01 -29.28 -17.85
C ASP A 456 -24.88 -28.11 -16.86
N GLN A 457 -25.53 -28.20 -15.68
CA GLN A 457 -25.40 -27.23 -14.60
C GLN A 457 -23.96 -27.17 -14.08
N LEU A 458 -23.35 -28.31 -13.76
CA LEU A 458 -21.97 -28.38 -13.29
C LEU A 458 -20.97 -27.87 -14.33
N GLN A 459 -21.23 -28.10 -15.62
CA GLN A 459 -20.41 -27.55 -16.70
C GLN A 459 -20.50 -26.02 -16.78
N ASN A 460 -21.69 -25.45 -16.60
CA ASN A 460 -21.88 -24.01 -16.58
C ASN A 460 -21.20 -23.37 -15.35
N GLU A 461 -21.38 -23.95 -14.17
CA GLU A 461 -20.72 -23.49 -12.93
C GLU A 461 -19.18 -23.54 -13.06
N LEU A 462 -18.65 -24.58 -13.71
CA LEU A 462 -17.21 -24.72 -13.95
C LEU A 462 -16.67 -23.70 -14.96
N ILE A 463 -17.47 -23.29 -15.95
CA ILE A 463 -17.10 -22.21 -16.88
C ILE A 463 -17.12 -20.86 -16.15
N GLU A 464 -18.16 -20.59 -15.36
CA GLU A 464 -18.32 -19.35 -14.60
C GLU A 464 -17.19 -19.16 -13.57
N THR A 465 -16.88 -20.20 -12.80
CA THR A 465 -15.78 -20.16 -11.81
C THR A 465 -14.43 -19.94 -12.47
N ARG A 466 -14.19 -20.52 -13.66
CA ARG A 466 -12.96 -20.26 -14.44
C ARG A 466 -12.89 -18.82 -14.95
N ALA A 467 -13.99 -18.26 -15.42
CA ALA A 467 -14.04 -16.87 -15.84
C ALA A 467 -13.73 -15.92 -14.67
N ARG A 468 -14.36 -16.17 -13.50
CA ARG A 468 -14.09 -15.41 -12.28
C ARG A 468 -12.65 -15.52 -11.81
N LEU A 469 -12.04 -16.71 -11.91
CA LEU A 469 -10.63 -16.91 -11.55
C LEU A 469 -9.70 -16.12 -12.48
N GLN A 470 -9.95 -16.11 -13.79
CA GLN A 470 -9.18 -15.32 -14.75
C GLN A 470 -9.31 -13.81 -14.49
N GLU A 471 -10.49 -13.34 -14.12
CA GLU A 471 -10.72 -11.94 -13.75
C GLU A 471 -9.96 -11.55 -12.49
N VAL A 472 -10.00 -12.39 -11.44
CA VAL A 472 -9.23 -12.18 -10.21
C VAL A 472 -7.72 -12.20 -10.47
N GLN A 473 -7.23 -13.11 -11.32
CA GLN A 473 -5.81 -13.14 -11.71
C GLN A 473 -5.39 -11.85 -12.44
N LYS A 474 -6.24 -11.34 -13.31
CA LYS A 474 -5.98 -10.07 -14.02
C LYS A 474 -5.96 -8.90 -13.04
N ALA A 475 -6.96 -8.79 -12.17
CA ALA A 475 -7.03 -7.75 -11.14
C ALA A 475 -5.80 -7.78 -10.21
N LEU A 476 -5.37 -8.98 -9.78
CA LEU A 476 -4.18 -9.14 -8.96
C LEU A 476 -2.91 -8.69 -9.70
N GLY A 477 -2.79 -9.01 -11.00
CA GLY A 477 -1.67 -8.56 -11.83
C GLY A 477 -1.63 -7.03 -11.98
N GLU A 478 -2.78 -6.40 -12.17
CA GLU A 478 -2.89 -4.93 -12.22
C GLU A 478 -2.49 -4.29 -10.89
N VAL A 479 -2.96 -4.85 -9.77
CA VAL A 479 -2.59 -4.39 -8.42
C VAL A 479 -1.09 -4.55 -8.18
N GLN A 480 -0.51 -5.71 -8.52
CA GLN A 480 0.92 -5.97 -8.38
C GLN A 480 1.76 -4.94 -9.19
N HIS A 481 1.38 -4.66 -10.44
CA HIS A 481 2.09 -3.67 -11.25
C HIS A 481 2.00 -2.25 -10.69
N ARG A 482 0.87 -1.89 -10.07
CA ARG A 482 0.73 -0.60 -9.37
C ARG A 482 1.65 -0.52 -8.16
N TYR A 483 1.70 -1.57 -7.33
CA TYR A 483 2.63 -1.63 -6.20
C TYR A 483 4.09 -1.54 -6.65
N GLU A 484 4.50 -2.33 -7.65
CA GLU A 484 5.86 -2.28 -8.20
C GLU A 484 6.23 -0.89 -8.74
N SER A 485 5.29 -0.20 -9.36
CA SER A 485 5.49 1.17 -9.86
C SER A 485 5.63 2.16 -8.70
N ARG A 486 4.75 2.09 -7.70
CA ARG A 486 4.80 2.93 -6.49
C ARG A 486 6.11 2.73 -5.72
N THR A 487 6.59 1.49 -5.58
CA THR A 487 7.87 1.21 -4.92
C THR A 487 9.05 1.83 -5.66
N LYS A 488 9.05 1.79 -7.01
CA LYS A 488 10.09 2.43 -7.82
C LYS A 488 10.08 3.95 -7.67
N ASP A 489 8.90 4.56 -7.70
CA ASP A 489 8.76 6.01 -7.55
C ASP A 489 9.16 6.48 -6.15
N LEU A 490 8.87 5.67 -5.13
CA LEU A 490 9.30 5.91 -3.75
C LEU A 490 10.83 5.85 -3.63
N HIS A 491 11.47 4.83 -4.21
CA HIS A 491 12.94 4.77 -4.25
C HIS A 491 13.56 5.95 -4.98
N LYS A 492 12.97 6.37 -6.11
CA LYS A 492 13.44 7.54 -6.85
C LYS A 492 13.30 8.82 -6.03
N THR A 493 12.16 9.00 -5.36
CA THR A 493 11.92 10.15 -4.49
C THR A 493 12.91 10.18 -3.32
N ARG A 494 13.18 9.03 -2.68
CA ARG A 494 14.18 8.93 -1.61
C ARG A 494 15.58 9.33 -2.10
N GLN A 495 15.98 8.85 -3.28
CA GLN A 495 17.26 9.20 -3.89
C GLN A 495 17.36 10.69 -4.24
N ASP A 496 16.27 11.27 -4.74
CA ASP A 496 16.23 12.70 -5.05
C ASP A 496 16.24 13.55 -3.77
N CYS A 497 15.57 13.13 -2.69
CA CYS A 497 15.66 13.75 -1.37
C CYS A 497 17.09 13.72 -0.81
N GLU A 498 17.76 12.57 -0.85
CA GLU A 498 19.15 12.43 -0.40
C GLU A 498 20.09 13.36 -1.19
N ARG A 499 19.95 13.39 -2.52
CA ARG A 499 20.70 14.30 -3.39
C ARG A 499 20.43 15.78 -3.07
N LEU A 500 19.19 16.14 -2.75
CA LEU A 500 18.83 17.50 -2.36
C LEU A 500 19.41 17.88 -0.99
N ILE A 501 19.44 16.95 -0.04
CA ILE A 501 20.06 17.15 1.28
C ILE A 501 21.57 17.38 1.13
N GLU A 502 22.26 16.55 0.34
CA GLU A 502 23.68 16.73 0.03
C GLU A 502 23.94 18.07 -0.66
N GLY A 503 23.10 18.43 -1.63
CA GLY A 503 23.16 19.72 -2.33
C GLY A 503 22.97 20.91 -1.39
N LYS A 504 22.01 20.82 -0.45
CA LYS A 504 21.77 21.84 0.58
C LYS A 504 23.00 22.01 1.49
N ALA A 505 23.56 20.91 1.99
CA ALA A 505 24.75 20.95 2.85
C ALA A 505 25.96 21.59 2.14
N SER A 506 26.18 21.26 0.86
CA SER A 506 27.25 21.86 0.05
C SER A 506 27.03 23.37 -0.18
N LEU A 507 25.79 23.79 -0.44
CA LEU A 507 25.45 25.20 -0.60
C LEU A 507 25.60 25.98 0.70
N GLU A 508 25.18 25.41 1.83
CA GLU A 508 25.35 26.02 3.16
C GLU A 508 26.84 26.19 3.50
N GLN A 509 27.68 25.17 3.26
CA GLN A 509 29.12 25.29 3.41
C GLN A 509 29.70 26.41 2.53
N ARG A 510 29.25 26.51 1.28
CA ARG A 510 29.70 27.58 0.37
C ARG A 510 29.27 28.97 0.85
N VAL A 511 28.06 29.11 1.39
CA VAL A 511 27.60 30.37 1.98
C VAL A 511 28.44 30.74 3.20
N GLU A 512 28.78 29.77 4.05
CA GLU A 512 29.59 30.03 5.24
C GLU A 512 31.02 30.45 4.88
N THR A 513 31.67 29.76 3.93
CA THR A 513 32.99 30.18 3.41
C THR A 513 32.95 31.59 2.78
N GLN A 514 31.86 31.93 2.08
CA GLN A 514 31.69 33.29 1.54
C GLN A 514 31.52 34.34 2.65
N ARG A 515 30.82 34.01 3.74
CA ARG A 515 30.68 34.90 4.91
C ARG A 515 32.02 35.12 5.61
N GLU A 516 32.81 34.07 5.80
CA GLU A 516 34.17 34.16 6.36
C GLU A 516 35.10 35.00 5.47
N ASN A 517 35.02 34.86 4.15
CA ASN A 517 35.82 35.68 3.24
C ASN A 517 35.38 37.15 3.27
N LEU A 518 34.06 37.41 3.37
CA LEU A 518 33.54 38.77 3.53
C LEU A 518 33.97 39.40 4.86
N SER A 519 34.06 38.64 5.96
CA SER A 519 34.58 39.17 7.22
C SER A 519 36.08 39.49 7.11
N LYS A 520 36.89 38.60 6.53
CA LYS A 520 38.33 38.86 6.27
C LYS A 520 38.55 40.12 5.43
N ILE A 521 37.82 40.28 4.32
CA ILE A 521 37.93 41.47 3.46
C ILE A 521 37.51 42.75 4.21
N LYS A 522 36.51 42.67 5.09
CA LYS A 522 36.12 43.81 5.93
C LYS A 522 37.23 44.17 6.91
N ASP A 523 37.88 43.19 7.53
CA ASP A 523 38.99 43.39 8.47
C ASP A 523 40.24 43.94 7.77
N GLU A 524 40.55 43.47 6.56
CA GLU A 524 41.63 44.04 5.74
C GLU A 524 41.32 45.48 5.35
N ARG A 525 40.07 45.78 4.98
CA ARG A 525 39.65 47.14 4.65
C ARG A 525 39.74 48.09 5.86
N THR A 526 39.47 47.62 7.08
CA THR A 526 39.62 48.45 8.28
C THR A 526 41.10 48.67 8.60
N LYS A 527 41.94 47.64 8.51
CA LYS A 527 43.41 47.76 8.67
C LYS A 527 44.02 48.72 7.66
N LEU A 528 43.74 48.55 6.38
CA LEU A 528 44.26 49.43 5.32
C LEU A 528 43.80 50.88 5.50
N LYS A 529 42.57 51.11 6.00
CA LYS A 529 42.12 52.47 6.33
C LYS A 529 42.90 53.08 7.50
N GLN A 530 43.21 52.28 8.51
CA GLN A 530 44.01 52.71 9.65
C GLN A 530 45.45 53.03 9.20
N GLU A 531 46.09 52.13 8.46
CA GLU A 531 47.44 52.35 7.91
C GLU A 531 47.50 53.58 7.00
N LEU A 532 46.47 53.82 6.19
CA LEU A 532 46.40 55.00 5.33
C LEU A 532 46.30 56.29 6.16
N GLU A 533 45.54 56.28 7.26
CA GLU A 533 45.43 57.42 8.16
C GLU A 533 46.71 57.64 8.98
N GLU A 534 47.36 56.57 9.44
CA GLU A 534 48.68 56.60 10.08
C GLU A 534 49.73 57.15 9.11
N ALA A 535 49.79 56.66 7.87
CA ALA A 535 50.69 57.17 6.84
C ALA A 535 50.42 58.66 6.51
N ARG A 536 49.15 59.11 6.52
CA ARG A 536 48.81 60.53 6.39
C ARG A 536 49.29 61.35 7.57
N GLN A 537 49.20 60.83 8.79
CA GLN A 537 49.71 61.47 10.00
C GLN A 537 51.24 61.50 10.03
N GLU A 538 51.91 60.42 9.65
CA GLU A 538 53.36 60.37 9.49
C GLU A 538 53.85 61.31 8.41
N LEU A 539 53.16 61.41 7.26
CA LEU A 539 53.52 62.38 6.22
C LEU A 539 53.31 63.84 6.67
N LYS A 540 52.37 64.06 7.60
CA LYS A 540 52.14 65.35 8.24
C LYS A 540 53.19 65.66 9.33
N ASN A 541 53.73 64.65 9.98
CA ASN A 541 54.65 64.78 11.13
C ASN A 541 56.14 64.64 10.74
N GLY A 542 56.44 63.92 9.66
CA GLY A 542 57.77 63.51 9.23
C GLY A 542 58.03 63.91 7.79
N GLY A 543 58.38 65.19 7.59
CA GLY A 543 58.94 65.67 6.34
C GLY A 543 60.35 65.13 6.12
N GLY A 544 60.46 63.92 5.55
CA GLY A 544 61.72 63.37 5.05
C GLY A 544 62.03 63.87 3.63
N THR A 545 63.30 63.95 3.26
CA THR A 545 63.72 64.36 1.91
C THR A 545 63.17 63.42 0.86
N LEU A 546 62.47 64.01 -0.11
CA LEU A 546 61.65 63.34 -1.14
C LEU A 546 62.41 62.26 -1.95
N ALA A 547 63.74 62.37 -2.04
CA ALA A 547 64.60 61.43 -2.77
C ALA A 547 64.77 60.07 -2.07
N GLU A 548 64.97 60.03 -0.76
CA GLU A 548 65.16 58.77 -0.02
C GLU A 548 63.83 57.99 0.08
N LEU A 549 62.71 58.71 0.26
CA LEU A 549 61.37 58.14 0.23
C LEU A 549 61.02 57.53 -1.13
N GLU A 550 61.44 58.13 -2.24
CA GLU A 550 61.18 57.57 -3.57
C GLU A 550 62.00 56.32 -3.82
N THR A 551 63.28 56.28 -3.39
CA THR A 551 64.11 55.06 -3.50
C THR A 551 63.58 53.90 -2.66
N ALA A 552 63.11 54.19 -1.43
CA ALA A 552 62.47 53.17 -0.59
C ALA A 552 61.14 52.68 -1.19
N ARG A 553 60.34 53.58 -1.79
CA ARG A 553 59.08 53.22 -2.47
C ARG A 553 59.32 52.39 -3.74
N GLU A 554 60.36 52.67 -4.50
CA GLU A 554 60.74 51.85 -5.67
C GLU A 554 61.18 50.45 -5.25
N GLU A 555 61.97 50.33 -4.19
CA GLU A 555 62.38 49.03 -3.67
C GLU A 555 61.21 48.24 -3.07
N ILE A 556 60.27 48.91 -2.38
CA ILE A 556 59.02 48.28 -1.93
C ILE A 556 58.18 47.84 -3.14
N ARG A 557 58.06 48.64 -4.21
CA ARG A 557 57.34 48.23 -5.44
C ARG A 557 58.02 47.05 -6.13
N ARG A 558 59.36 46.98 -6.12
CA ARG A 558 60.12 45.87 -6.69
C ARG A 558 59.90 44.59 -5.88
N LEU A 559 60.10 44.67 -4.56
CA LEU A 559 59.95 43.54 -3.64
C LEU A 559 58.51 43.03 -3.59
N THR A 560 57.50 43.91 -3.63
CA THR A 560 56.09 43.50 -3.68
C THR A 560 55.74 42.78 -4.98
N LYS A 561 56.27 43.24 -6.12
CA LYS A 561 56.10 42.54 -7.41
C LYS A 561 56.80 41.18 -7.42
N GLU A 562 57.98 41.09 -6.81
CA GLU A 562 58.73 39.85 -6.68
C GLU A 562 58.01 38.86 -5.75
N ASN A 563 57.56 39.29 -4.57
CA ASN A 563 56.74 38.48 -3.66
C ASN A 563 55.45 37.99 -4.32
N ALA A 564 54.69 38.86 -4.98
CA ALA A 564 53.47 38.45 -5.68
C ALA A 564 53.75 37.42 -6.80
N SER A 565 54.93 37.47 -7.42
CA SER A 565 55.33 36.46 -8.41
C SER A 565 55.75 35.12 -7.78
N LEU A 566 56.35 35.16 -6.59
CA LEU A 566 56.75 33.98 -5.83
C LEU A 566 55.53 33.31 -5.19
N GLU A 567 54.58 34.07 -4.65
CA GLU A 567 53.31 33.57 -4.11
C GLU A 567 52.51 32.83 -5.19
N ARG A 568 52.36 33.40 -6.39
CA ARG A 568 51.67 32.69 -7.50
C ARG A 568 52.37 31.39 -7.88
N LYS A 569 53.71 31.33 -7.81
CA LYS A 569 54.45 30.08 -8.08
C LYS A 569 54.25 29.06 -6.98
N ALA A 570 54.20 29.51 -5.73
CA ALA A 570 53.92 28.64 -4.58
C ALA A 570 52.50 28.09 -4.65
N GLU A 571 51.50 28.92 -4.92
CA GLU A 571 50.10 28.52 -5.12
C GLU A 571 49.95 27.55 -6.29
N TYR A 572 50.59 27.84 -7.43
CA TYR A 572 50.56 26.92 -8.58
C TYR A 572 51.14 25.55 -8.23
N SER A 573 52.28 25.52 -7.52
CA SER A 573 52.90 24.27 -7.06
C SER A 573 52.03 23.54 -6.03
N GLN A 574 51.37 24.26 -5.13
CA GLN A 574 50.47 23.69 -4.14
C GLN A 574 49.24 23.06 -4.81
N ASN A 575 48.59 23.79 -5.72
CA ASN A 575 47.44 23.30 -6.47
C ASN A 575 47.79 22.06 -7.30
N GLN A 576 49.00 22.01 -7.89
CA GLN A 576 49.46 20.82 -8.60
C GLN A 576 49.67 19.63 -7.65
N ALA A 577 50.20 19.85 -6.45
CA ALA A 577 50.38 18.78 -5.46
C ALA A 577 49.04 18.26 -4.92
N GLU A 578 48.08 19.15 -4.68
CA GLU A 578 46.72 18.81 -4.25
C GLU A 578 45.98 18.02 -5.34
N TYR A 579 46.04 18.47 -6.60
CA TYR A 579 45.46 17.75 -7.73
C TYR A 579 46.02 16.32 -7.84
N VAL A 580 47.34 16.14 -7.71
CA VAL A 580 47.96 14.81 -7.76
C VAL A 580 47.51 13.94 -6.57
N ARG A 581 47.37 14.54 -5.38
CA ARG A 581 46.87 13.83 -4.18
C ARG A 581 45.42 13.38 -4.35
N GLU A 582 44.55 14.24 -4.85
CA GLU A 582 43.14 13.92 -5.13
C GLU A 582 43.00 12.83 -6.19
N GLN A 583 43.78 12.90 -7.27
CA GLN A 583 43.81 11.85 -8.30
C GLN A 583 44.27 10.52 -7.71
N TYR A 584 45.29 10.51 -6.86
CA TYR A 584 45.75 9.29 -6.21
C TYR A 584 44.71 8.71 -5.25
N GLN A 585 44.05 9.56 -4.45
CA GLN A 585 42.99 9.14 -3.54
C GLN A 585 41.80 8.56 -4.31
N THR A 586 41.35 9.24 -5.37
CA THR A 586 40.26 8.79 -6.24
C THR A 586 40.60 7.47 -6.92
N ALA A 587 41.80 7.34 -7.47
CA ALA A 587 42.26 6.08 -8.07
C ALA A 587 42.30 4.95 -7.04
N SER A 588 42.74 5.24 -5.81
CA SER A 588 42.79 4.25 -4.72
C SER A 588 41.39 3.81 -4.26
N THR A 589 40.44 4.73 -4.15
CA THR A 589 39.06 4.40 -3.75
C THR A 589 38.35 3.61 -4.84
N VAL A 590 38.49 4.00 -6.11
CA VAL A 590 37.94 3.27 -7.25
C VAL A 590 38.54 1.86 -7.35
N ALA A 591 39.86 1.71 -7.16
CA ALA A 591 40.49 0.41 -7.15
C ALA A 591 40.00 -0.48 -5.99
N ALA A 592 39.76 0.09 -4.80
CA ALA A 592 39.22 -0.64 -3.67
C ALA A 592 37.76 -1.08 -3.92
N GLN A 593 36.92 -0.20 -4.48
CA GLN A 593 35.54 -0.51 -4.85
C GLN A 593 35.46 -1.60 -5.91
N ALA A 594 36.23 -1.48 -7.00
CA ALA A 594 36.33 -2.51 -8.03
C ALA A 594 36.81 -3.86 -7.47
N GLY A 595 37.73 -3.83 -6.50
CA GLY A 595 38.18 -5.04 -5.79
C GLY A 595 37.07 -5.73 -5.00
N ASN A 596 36.21 -4.95 -4.33
CA ASN A 596 35.06 -5.45 -3.58
C ASN A 596 33.99 -6.04 -4.51
N GLU A 597 33.65 -5.34 -5.59
CA GLU A 597 32.69 -5.83 -6.60
C GLU A 597 33.18 -7.12 -7.25
N ALA A 598 34.46 -7.19 -7.63
CA ALA A 598 35.05 -8.40 -8.19
C ALA A 598 35.08 -9.57 -7.19
N ARG A 599 35.05 -9.31 -5.89
CA ARG A 599 34.92 -10.34 -4.86
C ARG A 599 33.47 -10.80 -4.72
N GLN A 600 32.53 -9.86 -4.63
CA GLN A 600 31.09 -10.17 -4.54
C GLN A 600 30.62 -10.98 -5.75
N LEU A 601 30.97 -10.55 -6.97
CA LEU A 601 30.60 -11.27 -8.20
C LEU A 601 31.20 -12.69 -8.26
N ARG A 602 32.38 -12.92 -7.66
CA ARG A 602 32.95 -14.28 -7.55
C ARG A 602 32.16 -15.12 -6.55
N GLU A 603 31.84 -14.57 -5.38
CA GLU A 603 31.06 -15.26 -4.35
C GLU A 603 29.65 -15.62 -4.86
N GLU A 604 29.00 -14.72 -5.61
CA GLU A 604 27.71 -14.98 -6.25
C GLU A 604 27.79 -16.06 -7.33
N ASN A 605 28.81 -16.02 -8.19
CA ASN A 605 29.03 -17.06 -9.20
C ASN A 605 29.25 -18.43 -8.55
N GLU A 606 30.03 -18.51 -7.48
CA GLU A 606 30.22 -19.76 -6.73
C GLU A 606 28.91 -20.27 -6.11
N ALA A 607 28.10 -19.37 -5.54
CA ALA A 607 26.80 -19.72 -4.98
C ALA A 607 25.81 -20.22 -6.05
N LEU A 608 25.78 -19.56 -7.21
CA LEU A 608 24.96 -19.96 -8.35
C LEU A 608 25.42 -21.31 -8.92
N MET A 609 26.72 -21.54 -9.05
CA MET A 609 27.26 -22.84 -9.47
C MET A 609 26.81 -23.96 -8.54
N LYS A 610 26.92 -23.76 -7.21
CA LYS A 610 26.43 -24.75 -6.22
C LYS A 610 24.93 -25.01 -6.34
N LYS A 611 24.12 -23.98 -6.60
CA LYS A 611 22.67 -24.14 -6.84
C LYS A 611 22.37 -24.93 -8.12
N VAL A 612 23.10 -24.65 -9.21
CA VAL A 612 22.97 -25.38 -10.47
C VAL A 612 23.33 -26.85 -10.30
N GLU A 613 24.44 -27.14 -9.60
CA GLU A 613 24.83 -28.52 -9.27
C GLU A 613 23.78 -29.23 -8.42
N GLY A 614 23.25 -28.57 -7.38
CA GLY A 614 22.16 -29.11 -6.55
C GLY A 614 20.87 -29.39 -7.33
N ASN A 615 20.48 -28.49 -8.22
CA ASN A 615 19.31 -28.67 -9.09
C ASN A 615 19.51 -29.81 -10.09
N ALA A 616 20.73 -29.98 -10.63
CA ALA A 616 21.05 -31.09 -11.52
C ALA A 616 20.93 -32.45 -10.80
N VAL A 617 21.33 -32.53 -9.53
CA VAL A 617 21.16 -33.74 -8.70
C VAL A 617 19.68 -34.00 -8.44
N ARG A 618 18.92 -32.99 -8.00
CA ARG A 618 17.47 -33.12 -7.74
C ARG A 618 16.70 -33.56 -9.00
N LEU A 619 17.05 -33.03 -10.17
CA LEU A 619 16.43 -33.43 -11.43
C LEU A 619 16.71 -34.90 -11.77
N ARG A 620 17.93 -35.40 -11.52
CA ARG A 620 18.26 -36.82 -11.69
C ARG A 620 17.45 -37.71 -10.75
N GLU A 621 17.25 -37.29 -9.50
CA GLU A 621 16.43 -38.02 -8.54
C GLU A 621 14.95 -38.09 -8.96
N ILE A 622 14.38 -36.97 -9.43
CA ILE A 622 12.99 -36.92 -9.92
C ILE A 622 12.82 -37.84 -11.12
N ASN A 623 13.75 -37.80 -12.08
CA ASN A 623 13.70 -38.68 -13.26
C ASN A 623 13.77 -40.16 -12.85
N LYS A 624 14.67 -40.51 -11.92
CA LYS A 624 14.76 -41.88 -11.40
C LYS A 624 13.45 -42.33 -10.75
N LYS A 625 12.83 -41.50 -9.90
CA LYS A 625 11.53 -41.80 -9.26
C LYS A 625 10.40 -41.96 -10.28
N ASN A 626 10.38 -41.12 -11.33
CA ASN A 626 9.39 -41.21 -12.39
C ASN A 626 9.57 -42.49 -13.21
N ASP A 627 10.81 -42.87 -13.53
CA ASP A 627 11.10 -44.12 -14.22
C ASP A 627 10.72 -45.34 -13.37
N GLU A 628 11.01 -45.32 -12.06
CA GLU A 628 10.55 -46.35 -11.11
C GLU A 628 9.03 -46.47 -11.09
N ALA A 629 8.30 -45.34 -10.99
CA ALA A 629 6.84 -45.33 -11.02
C ALA A 629 6.27 -45.88 -12.34
N ARG A 630 6.88 -45.53 -13.48
CA ARG A 630 6.51 -46.08 -14.79
C ARG A 630 6.74 -47.59 -14.86
N HIS A 631 7.83 -48.09 -14.30
CA HIS A 631 8.11 -49.52 -14.25
C HIS A 631 7.10 -50.26 -13.36
N ILE A 632 6.74 -49.72 -12.20
CA ILE A 632 5.73 -50.30 -11.31
C ILE A 632 4.37 -50.36 -12.00
N ALA A 633 3.90 -49.25 -12.59
CA ALA A 633 2.64 -49.23 -13.31
C ALA A 633 2.60 -50.24 -14.47
N ARG A 634 3.73 -50.44 -15.16
CA ARG A 634 3.83 -51.46 -16.22
C ARG A 634 3.80 -52.88 -15.67
N ILE A 635 4.37 -53.13 -14.49
CA ILE A 635 4.29 -54.43 -13.81
C ILE A 635 2.84 -54.71 -13.43
N GLU A 636 2.15 -53.76 -12.82
CA GLU A 636 0.73 -53.90 -12.45
C GLU A 636 -0.15 -54.21 -13.67
N GLU A 637 0.05 -53.49 -14.78
CA GLU A 637 -0.66 -53.76 -16.03
C GLU A 637 -0.39 -55.20 -16.54
N LEU A 638 0.87 -55.64 -16.51
CA LEU A 638 1.24 -56.99 -16.93
C LEU A 638 0.66 -58.06 -16.00
N GLU A 639 0.63 -57.83 -14.70
CA GLU A 639 0.01 -58.73 -13.72
C GLU A 639 -1.50 -58.87 -13.94
N ILE A 640 -2.20 -57.76 -14.23
CA ILE A 640 -3.62 -57.79 -14.58
C ILE A 640 -3.83 -58.59 -15.88
N ILE A 641 -3.02 -58.37 -16.91
CA ILE A 641 -3.12 -59.11 -18.17
C ILE A 641 -2.88 -60.61 -17.94
N LEU A 642 -1.92 -60.97 -17.10
CA LEU A 642 -1.66 -62.37 -16.74
C LEU A 642 -2.85 -62.98 -15.98
N ALA A 643 -3.40 -62.29 -14.98
CA ALA A 643 -4.56 -62.75 -14.23
C ALA A 643 -5.79 -62.98 -15.13
N VAL A 644 -6.04 -62.06 -16.07
CA VAL A 644 -7.13 -62.20 -17.06
C VAL A 644 -6.88 -63.41 -17.96
N ARG A 645 -5.63 -63.60 -18.42
CA ARG A 645 -5.26 -64.75 -19.24
C ARG A 645 -5.44 -66.07 -18.50
N ASP A 646 -5.03 -66.13 -17.24
CA ASP A 646 -5.16 -67.33 -16.39
C ASP A 646 -6.64 -67.67 -16.13
N GLU A 647 -7.48 -66.66 -15.92
CA GLU A 647 -8.93 -66.86 -15.78
C GLU A 647 -9.58 -67.40 -17.07
N VAL A 648 -9.17 -66.89 -18.23
CA VAL A 648 -9.63 -67.40 -19.53
C VAL A 648 -9.17 -68.85 -19.74
N LEU A 649 -7.91 -69.17 -19.38
CA LEU A 649 -7.40 -70.54 -19.45
C LEU A 649 -8.19 -71.46 -18.51
N ARG A 650 -8.47 -71.03 -17.28
CA ARG A 650 -9.26 -71.79 -16.31
C ARG A 650 -10.66 -72.10 -16.83
N LYS A 651 -11.36 -71.10 -17.38
CA LYS A 651 -12.67 -71.29 -18.02
C LYS A 651 -12.61 -72.28 -19.17
N LYS A 652 -11.58 -72.20 -20.02
CA LYS A 652 -11.37 -73.15 -21.13
C LYS A 652 -11.08 -74.56 -20.64
N GLU A 653 -10.32 -74.72 -19.57
CA GLU A 653 -10.10 -76.03 -18.94
C GLU A 653 -11.36 -76.59 -18.29
N GLU A 654 -12.20 -75.75 -17.68
CA GLU A 654 -13.51 -76.13 -17.15
C GLU A 654 -14.47 -76.54 -18.27
N GLU A 655 -14.56 -75.78 -19.37
CA GLU A 655 -15.31 -76.16 -20.58
C GLU A 655 -14.84 -77.54 -21.10
N LEU A 656 -13.52 -77.77 -21.18
CA LEU A 656 -12.97 -79.06 -21.59
C LEU A 656 -13.29 -80.19 -20.59
N ARG A 657 -13.30 -79.90 -19.28
CA ARG A 657 -13.71 -80.86 -18.23
C ARG A 657 -15.19 -81.21 -18.36
N ASP A 658 -16.05 -80.23 -18.64
CA ASP A 658 -17.49 -80.44 -18.80
C ASP A 658 -17.81 -81.19 -20.09
N ILE A 659 -17.13 -80.87 -21.20
CA ILE A 659 -17.19 -81.65 -22.45
C ILE A 659 -16.73 -83.10 -22.20
N ARG A 660 -15.73 -83.31 -21.34
CA ARG A 660 -15.24 -84.64 -20.99
C ARG A 660 -16.18 -85.38 -20.02
N LYS A 661 -16.92 -84.69 -19.13
CA LYS A 661 -17.93 -85.26 -18.21
C LYS A 661 -19.25 -85.61 -18.89
N ASN A 662 -19.71 -84.79 -19.84
CA ASN A 662 -21.01 -84.97 -20.51
C ASN A 662 -20.96 -85.89 -21.74
N ARG A 663 -19.91 -86.70 -21.87
CA ARG A 663 -19.79 -87.69 -22.94
C ARG A 663 -20.11 -89.09 -22.42
N PRO A 664 -21.17 -89.75 -22.91
CA PRO A 664 -21.34 -91.19 -22.71
C PRO A 664 -20.08 -91.91 -23.19
N SER A 665 -19.52 -92.75 -22.31
CA SER A 665 -18.41 -93.63 -22.62
C SER A 665 -18.71 -94.42 -23.89
N THR A 666 -18.12 -93.97 -24.99
CA THR A 666 -18.06 -94.68 -26.26
C THR A 666 -16.59 -94.95 -26.53
N ARG A 667 -16.18 -96.16 -26.13
CA ARG A 667 -15.06 -96.86 -26.75
C ARG A 667 -15.28 -96.84 -28.27
N SER A 668 -14.36 -96.25 -29.00
CA SER A 668 -13.77 -96.82 -30.23
C SER A 668 -12.94 -95.78 -30.97
N THR A 669 -11.64 -96.09 -31.03
CA THR A 669 -10.80 -96.11 -32.24
C THR A 669 -11.15 -95.14 -33.38
N SER A 670 -10.26 -94.18 -33.67
CA SER A 670 -9.94 -93.80 -35.06
C SER A 670 -8.84 -92.73 -35.08
N THR A 671 -7.62 -93.19 -35.34
CA THR A 671 -6.54 -92.57 -36.13
C THR A 671 -6.35 -91.04 -36.11
N GLN A 672 -5.13 -90.66 -35.69
CA GLN A 672 -4.51 -89.34 -35.78
C GLN A 672 -4.64 -88.65 -37.14
N PRO A 673 -4.64 -87.30 -37.15
CA PRO A 673 -3.92 -86.54 -38.16
C PRO A 673 -2.68 -85.89 -37.53
N ARG A 674 -1.57 -86.10 -38.23
CA ARG A 674 -0.22 -85.61 -37.90
C ARG A 674 -0.17 -84.07 -37.92
N SER A 675 0.65 -83.55 -37.01
CA SER A 675 1.10 -82.17 -36.90
C SER A 675 1.41 -81.46 -38.23
N PRO A 676 1.02 -80.20 -38.41
CA PRO A 676 1.73 -79.29 -39.31
C PRO A 676 2.98 -78.76 -38.59
N LYS A 677 4.15 -79.24 -39.01
CA LYS A 677 5.44 -78.58 -38.76
C LYS A 677 5.55 -77.38 -39.70
N TRP A 678 5.60 -76.16 -39.19
CA TRP A 678 6.33 -75.03 -39.77
C TRP A 678 7.22 -74.50 -38.63
N ALA A 679 8.55 -74.71 -38.65
CA ALA A 679 9.53 -73.90 -39.37
C ALA A 679 9.24 -72.40 -39.09
N GLY A 680 9.95 -71.69 -38.22
CA GLY A 680 11.40 -71.57 -38.19
C GLY A 680 11.80 -70.31 -38.94
N SER A 681 11.59 -69.13 -38.34
CA SER A 681 12.25 -67.89 -38.77
C SER A 681 12.39 -66.95 -37.57
N ARG A 682 13.61 -66.91 -37.03
CA ARG A 682 14.11 -65.80 -36.21
C ARG A 682 14.10 -64.51 -37.06
N PRO A 683 14.00 -63.35 -36.41
CA PRO A 683 15.19 -62.53 -36.31
C PRO A 683 15.42 -62.14 -34.84
N THR A 684 16.44 -62.67 -34.17
CA THR A 684 17.73 -61.98 -33.98
C THR A 684 17.56 -60.49 -33.75
N SER A 685 17.59 -60.14 -32.47
CA SER A 685 18.16 -58.92 -31.92
C SER A 685 19.41 -58.45 -32.67
N PRO A 686 19.67 -57.14 -32.65
CA PRO A 686 21.04 -56.64 -32.56
C PRO A 686 21.30 -56.20 -31.12
N GLY A 687 22.09 -57.00 -30.41
CA GLY A 687 22.84 -56.51 -29.27
C GLY A 687 24.09 -55.75 -29.74
N VAL A 688 24.34 -54.60 -29.13
CA VAL A 688 25.54 -54.26 -28.36
C VAL A 688 26.93 -54.62 -28.96
N ASN A 689 27.73 -53.57 -29.17
CA ASN A 689 29.21 -53.43 -29.10
C ASN A 689 30.14 -53.97 -30.23
N HIS A 690 30.73 -53.03 -30.99
CA HIS A 690 32.20 -52.87 -31.11
C HIS A 690 32.50 -51.52 -31.80
N ASN A 691 33.17 -50.54 -31.17
CA ASN A 691 34.61 -50.39 -30.96
C ASN A 691 35.45 -50.29 -32.26
N GLY A 692 36.12 -49.15 -32.44
CA GLY A 692 37.42 -49.09 -33.12
C GLY A 692 37.52 -48.29 -34.41
N ASN A 693 37.98 -47.04 -34.27
CA ASN A 693 39.06 -46.42 -35.06
C ASN A 693 39.04 -46.52 -36.59
N GLY A 694 38.85 -45.39 -37.28
CA GLY A 694 39.05 -45.34 -38.73
C GLY A 694 38.82 -43.97 -39.36
N ASN A 695 39.79 -43.08 -39.16
CA ASN A 695 40.17 -41.95 -40.00
C ASN A 695 39.68 -42.02 -41.46
N GLY A 696 39.01 -40.98 -41.99
CA GLY A 696 38.86 -40.83 -43.44
C GLY A 696 37.63 -40.07 -43.94
N LEU A 697 37.83 -38.77 -44.15
CA LEU A 697 37.36 -37.93 -45.27
C LEU A 697 36.04 -38.23 -46.03
N ALA A 698 35.35 -37.11 -46.29
CA ALA A 698 34.32 -36.80 -47.30
C ALA A 698 32.86 -37.06 -46.89
N GLY A 699 31.93 -36.10 -46.92
CA GLY A 699 32.02 -34.71 -47.36
C GLY A 699 30.64 -34.04 -47.36
N ARG A 700 30.69 -32.70 -47.47
CA ARG A 700 29.64 -31.74 -47.87
C ARG A 700 28.54 -31.38 -46.86
N GLY A 701 28.57 -30.11 -46.44
CA GLY A 701 27.39 -29.37 -45.98
C GLY A 701 27.71 -28.21 -45.03
N SER A 702 28.03 -27.03 -45.58
CA SER A 702 28.25 -25.72 -44.94
C SER A 702 27.31 -25.41 -43.76
N ALA A 703 27.78 -24.95 -42.59
CA ALA A 703 28.34 -23.63 -42.26
C ALA A 703 27.29 -22.50 -42.21
N LEU A 704 27.02 -22.00 -40.99
CA LEU A 704 26.97 -20.58 -40.66
C LEU A 704 27.19 -20.44 -39.14
N ARG A 705 28.36 -19.92 -38.78
CA ARG A 705 28.66 -19.31 -37.48
C ARG A 705 28.49 -17.81 -37.67
N TYR A 706 27.94 -17.12 -36.67
CA TYR A 706 28.28 -15.73 -36.42
C TYR A 706 28.78 -15.60 -34.99
N SER A 707 29.91 -14.92 -34.87
CA SER A 707 30.75 -14.76 -33.69
C SER A 707 30.41 -13.48 -32.93
N SER A 708 30.76 -13.54 -31.65
CA SER A 708 30.95 -12.48 -30.65
C SER A 708 31.74 -11.27 -31.14
N GLU A 709 31.46 -10.09 -30.56
CA GLU A 709 32.50 -9.18 -30.04
C GLU A 709 31.90 -8.13 -29.08
N MET A 710 32.58 -7.95 -27.94
CA MET A 710 32.51 -6.81 -27.01
C MET A 710 33.71 -5.89 -27.31
N PRO A 711 33.63 -4.59 -26.99
CA PRO A 711 34.82 -3.81 -26.65
C PRO A 711 34.79 -3.31 -25.20
N PHE A 712 36.00 -3.01 -24.74
CA PHE A 712 36.45 -2.66 -23.38
C PHE A 712 35.76 -1.46 -22.73
#